data_AF-A0A969NMJ4-F1
#
_entry.id   AF-A0A969NMJ4-F1
#
_cell.length_a   1.000
_cell.length_b   1.000
_cell.length_c   1.000
_cell.angle_alpha   90.00
_cell.angle_beta   90.00
_cell.angle_gamma   90.00
#
_symmetry.space_group_name_H-M   'P 1'
#
loop_
_entity.id
_entity.type
_entity.pdbx_description
1 polymer ?
#
loop_
_entity_poly.entity_id
_entity_poly.type
_entity_poly.pdbx_seq_one_letter_code
_entity_poly.pdbx_strand_id
1 'polypeptide(L)'
;MRIAHDYGHRAIAEAFTPCGQTRVCQLCPFFKKFVPRNKRYMLETNIYIVKPGIELTLNVRCVEIIASHISPDLKEKSCSILANQIGVAAVLSNQQSVLLALTDQQITAFPINEDNWSAKVKDSDRTLLLKFSNPKDRPLIAQLLERQLIINVQQKTNLWRLSNSRRIWYEAEPSITVDDIGAYRRYEFSAIPIENVGVGAVVDISTAFFTVSTVADFFRENQSELDLKRNQKRFENFSLRQKGQKATLWYDSGSINCNCYFEQFLKGKTCSTVQDVRVNGRTYKSLLDYYHQKGVTSIQPEDPVALVSFSGLDRPQPVAANRLRLRVMNEVLPKELKQVDKIEEETRCRYIEEFWKLLGNKPLGDNMPEINSNFWQPSEQKVKRIKCPNLLFGQNKMLIAPMNGKPQSHKDYYQQRIKLLNKFGCFKVPPTVLRNIYIEVPNSIGIEVAQKLGEDITALLSKWTGKPIKFTAQTYESFDKAIAKLRNNINNPSLVVFVFENEEPAIYFNVSYELSQWRVKRITSETLKDFYRQFKEAQVPFQLNDRQLPKGIRDWQSFIEKNALDILQLMDCIPWGIANTQQYQAQLAIDVGWDKQNFALSLLTNIFDKHDLSFQLNTVVERKLDTKRKLSTKLFFAIKLSNYSKRNT
;
A
#
# COMPACT_ATOMS: atom_id res chain seq x y z
N MET A 1 -1.57 6.83 15.03
CA MET A 1 -0.66 5.66 15.07
C MET A 1 -1.04 4.74 13.91
N ARG A 2 -0.20 4.55 12.85
CA ARG A 2 -0.38 3.49 11.81
C ARG A 2 0.63 3.50 10.63
N ILE A 3 1.78 2.81 10.75
CA ILE A 3 2.47 2.04 9.66
C ILE A 3 3.37 2.71 8.57
N ALA A 4 4.66 2.27 8.61
CA ALA A 4 5.63 1.94 7.52
C ALA A 4 6.70 2.93 6.99
N HIS A 5 7.96 2.61 7.34
CA HIS A 5 9.15 2.83 6.51
C HIS A 5 9.13 1.87 5.32
N ASP A 6 9.45 2.36 4.11
CA ASP A 6 10.56 1.88 3.27
C ASP A 6 10.53 2.49 1.84
N TYR A 7 10.64 3.83 1.72
CA TYR A 7 10.56 4.51 0.41
C TYR A 7 11.65 5.56 0.12
N GLY A 8 12.60 5.80 1.03
CA GLY A 8 13.55 6.92 0.95
C GLY A 8 14.54 6.90 -0.23
N HIS A 9 14.76 5.75 -0.88
CA HIS A 9 15.59 5.66 -2.09
C HIS A 9 14.82 5.26 -3.36
N ARG A 10 13.58 4.77 -3.26
CA ARG A 10 12.78 4.34 -4.42
C ARG A 10 11.95 5.46 -5.05
N ALA A 11 11.56 6.49 -4.29
CA ALA A 11 10.64 7.52 -4.76
C ALA A 11 11.20 8.42 -5.88
N ILE A 12 12.53 8.55 -6.00
CA ILE A 12 13.17 9.32 -7.09
C ILE A 12 13.45 8.42 -8.31
N ALA A 13 13.69 7.12 -8.10
CA ALA A 13 13.92 6.16 -9.17
C ALA A 13 12.64 5.86 -9.99
N GLU A 14 11.46 5.88 -9.36
CA GLU A 14 10.16 5.65 -10.04
C GLU A 14 9.72 6.83 -10.91
N ALA A 15 10.26 8.04 -10.69
CA ALA A 15 9.99 9.18 -11.56
C ALA A 15 10.77 9.12 -12.90
N PHE A 16 11.84 8.32 -12.97
CA PHE A 16 12.76 8.38 -14.12
C PHE A 16 13.15 7.04 -14.76
N THR A 17 12.84 5.85 -14.21
CA THR A 17 13.10 4.57 -14.89
C THR A 17 11.85 3.94 -15.52
N PRO A 18 11.95 3.29 -16.71
CA PRO A 18 10.83 2.56 -17.31
C PRO A 18 10.69 1.20 -16.63
N CYS A 19 9.83 1.11 -15.63
CA CYS A 19 9.42 -0.17 -15.06
C CYS A 19 7.99 -0.48 -15.48
N GLY A 20 7.84 -1.50 -16.33
CA GLY A 20 6.59 -2.21 -16.58
C GLY A 20 6.21 -3.12 -15.41
N GLN A 21 6.23 -2.61 -14.18
CA GLN A 21 5.55 -3.23 -13.05
C GLN A 21 4.71 -2.17 -12.35
N THR A 22 3.41 -2.35 -12.47
CA THR A 22 2.34 -1.60 -11.85
C THR A 22 2.51 -1.53 -10.33
N ARG A 23 3.06 -0.43 -9.82
CA ARG A 23 2.83 0.03 -8.45
C ARG A 23 2.15 1.40 -8.50
N VAL A 24 0.89 1.40 -8.10
CA VAL A 24 0.01 2.56 -8.07
C VAL A 24 0.44 3.47 -6.92
N CYS A 25 0.71 4.73 -7.21
CA CYS A 25 0.98 5.79 -6.24
C CYS A 25 -0.16 5.89 -5.21
N GLN A 26 0.16 5.80 -3.92
CA GLN A 26 -0.79 5.75 -2.80
C GLN A 26 -1.36 7.11 -2.35
N LEU A 27 -1.23 8.18 -3.13
CA LEU A 27 -1.67 9.53 -2.70
C LEU A 27 -3.01 10.01 -3.30
N CYS A 28 -3.77 9.14 -3.98
CA CYS A 28 -5.19 9.33 -4.27
C CYS A 28 -5.88 7.96 -4.49
N PRO A 29 -6.72 7.45 -3.57
CA PRO A 29 -7.28 6.09 -3.72
C PRO A 29 -8.37 5.95 -4.79
N PHE A 30 -8.93 7.04 -5.32
CA PHE A 30 -10.28 7.01 -5.92
C PHE A 30 -10.37 7.11 -7.45
N PHE A 31 -9.26 7.03 -8.20
CA PHE A 31 -9.32 7.11 -9.66
C PHE A 31 -8.45 6.04 -10.32
N LYS A 32 -9.05 4.89 -10.66
CA LYS A 32 -8.47 3.92 -11.61
C LYS A 32 -9.14 4.12 -12.96
N LYS A 33 -8.33 4.18 -14.02
CA LYS A 33 -8.80 4.43 -15.40
C LYS A 33 -9.33 3.13 -16.01
N PHE A 34 -10.35 3.26 -16.84
CA PHE A 34 -10.84 2.22 -17.74
C PHE A 34 -10.72 2.73 -19.18
N VAL A 35 -10.25 1.91 -20.12
CA VAL A 35 -10.20 2.27 -21.54
C VAL A 35 -10.86 1.18 -22.40
N PRO A 36 -12.07 1.42 -22.93
CA PRO A 36 -12.59 0.60 -24.02
C PRO A 36 -11.86 0.90 -25.33
N ARG A 37 -11.58 -0.14 -26.12
CA ARG A 37 -11.12 0.00 -27.51
C ARG A 37 -12.26 0.58 -28.37
N ASN A 38 -11.92 1.58 -29.18
CA ASN A 38 -12.75 2.22 -30.22
C ASN A 38 -13.77 3.28 -29.76
N LYS A 39 -13.28 4.42 -29.28
CA LYS A 39 -13.80 5.78 -29.55
C LYS A 39 -12.73 6.78 -29.06
N ARG A 40 -12.70 8.01 -29.61
CA ARG A 40 -11.75 9.04 -29.16
C ARG A 40 -12.00 9.36 -27.66
N TYR A 41 -11.23 8.69 -26.81
CA TYR A 41 -10.68 9.05 -25.49
C TYR A 41 -11.56 9.79 -24.45
N MET A 42 -12.73 9.26 -24.12
CA MET A 42 -13.43 9.61 -22.88
C MET A 42 -12.99 8.64 -21.77
N LEU A 43 -12.62 9.17 -20.59
CA LEU A 43 -12.23 8.34 -19.44
C LEU A 43 -13.49 7.86 -18.72
N GLU A 44 -13.66 6.55 -18.60
CA GLU A 44 -14.68 5.96 -17.74
C GLU A 44 -14.14 5.82 -16.32
N THR A 45 -15.02 6.01 -15.34
CA THR A 45 -14.73 5.91 -13.89
C THR A 45 -15.41 4.68 -13.29
N ASN A 46 -15.18 4.38 -12.00
CA ASN A 46 -15.97 3.38 -11.26
C ASN A 46 -17.12 4.02 -10.45
N ILE A 47 -17.59 5.19 -10.90
CA ILE A 47 -18.54 6.02 -10.17
C ILE A 47 -19.89 5.94 -10.86
N TYR A 48 -20.95 5.76 -10.09
CA TYR A 48 -22.31 5.92 -10.57
C TYR A 48 -22.92 7.20 -10.01
N ILE A 49 -23.54 8.01 -10.87
CA ILE A 49 -24.20 9.25 -10.40
C ILE A 49 -25.58 8.93 -9.84
N VAL A 50 -25.86 9.46 -8.65
CA VAL A 50 -27.17 9.43 -8.02
C VAL A 50 -28.06 10.47 -8.70
N LYS A 51 -29.20 10.05 -9.24
CA LYS A 51 -30.18 10.93 -9.89
C LYS A 51 -30.90 11.79 -8.83
N PRO A 52 -31.33 13.01 -9.16
CA PRO A 52 -31.20 13.73 -10.44
C PRO A 52 -29.86 14.50 -10.61
N GLY A 53 -28.80 14.11 -9.90
CA GLY A 53 -27.49 14.77 -10.01
C GLY A 53 -27.45 16.09 -9.25
N ILE A 54 -27.27 17.22 -9.94
CA ILE A 54 -27.12 18.55 -9.31
C ILE A 54 -28.39 19.05 -8.61
N GLU A 55 -29.55 18.55 -9.04
CA GLU A 55 -30.87 18.90 -8.49
C GLU A 55 -31.26 18.00 -7.30
N LEU A 56 -30.34 17.12 -6.86
CA LEU A 56 -30.63 16.16 -5.80
C LEU A 56 -31.02 16.87 -4.50
N THR A 57 -32.14 16.44 -3.95
CA THR A 57 -32.61 16.86 -2.63
C THR A 57 -32.96 15.66 -1.76
N LEU A 58 -32.67 15.74 -0.47
CA LEU A 58 -33.03 14.72 0.52
C LEU A 58 -33.86 15.35 1.64
N ASN A 59 -35.02 14.78 1.91
CA ASN A 59 -35.77 15.05 3.12
C ASN A 59 -35.18 14.24 4.28
N VAL A 60 -34.85 14.91 5.37
CA VAL A 60 -34.27 14.28 6.57
C VAL A 60 -35.02 14.71 7.82
N ARG A 61 -35.16 13.81 8.78
CA ARG A 61 -35.67 14.12 10.11
C ARG A 61 -34.54 14.54 11.04
N CYS A 62 -34.82 15.52 11.88
CA CYS A 62 -33.93 15.92 12.96
C CYS A 62 -34.16 15.03 14.17
N VAL A 63 -33.09 14.37 14.63
CA VAL A 63 -33.10 13.48 15.79
C VAL A 63 -32.23 14.09 16.88
N GLU A 64 -32.79 14.27 18.07
CA GLU A 64 -32.12 14.87 19.22
C GLU A 64 -31.50 13.81 20.13
N ILE A 65 -30.25 14.04 20.51
CA ILE A 65 -29.55 13.29 21.56
C ILE A 65 -29.66 14.10 22.86
N ILE A 66 -30.34 13.54 23.85
CA ILE A 66 -30.46 14.09 25.20
C ILE A 66 -29.48 13.35 26.10
N ALA A 67 -28.41 14.03 26.53
CA ALA A 67 -27.43 13.51 27.47
C ALA A 67 -26.77 14.67 28.23
N SER A 68 -26.18 14.37 29.39
CA SER A 68 -25.39 15.35 30.16
C SER A 68 -24.13 15.81 29.41
N HIS A 69 -23.50 14.91 28.65
CA HIS A 69 -22.34 15.20 27.82
C HIS A 69 -22.43 14.46 26.48
N ILE A 70 -22.30 15.19 25.36
CA ILE A 70 -22.40 14.64 24.01
C ILE A 70 -21.00 14.57 23.37
N SER A 71 -20.38 13.39 23.43
CA SER A 71 -19.10 13.11 22.77
C SER A 71 -19.27 12.69 21.30
N PRO A 72 -18.23 12.81 20.46
CA PRO A 72 -18.23 12.26 19.10
C PRO A 72 -18.56 10.76 19.06
N ASP A 73 -18.07 9.98 20.01
CA ASP A 73 -18.31 8.53 20.10
C ASP A 73 -19.79 8.23 20.39
N LEU A 74 -20.44 9.00 21.26
CA LEU A 74 -21.87 8.87 21.55
C LEU A 74 -22.72 9.17 20.30
N LYS A 75 -22.34 10.18 19.51
CA LYS A 75 -23.03 10.50 18.25
C LYS A 75 -22.90 9.37 17.24
N GLU A 76 -21.68 8.83 17.10
CA GLU A 76 -21.42 7.76 16.16
C GLU A 76 -22.08 6.43 16.58
N LYS A 77 -22.16 6.18 17.89
CA LYS A 77 -22.94 5.10 18.47
C LYS A 77 -24.43 5.26 18.18
N SER A 78 -24.98 6.45 18.39
CA SER A 78 -26.39 6.76 18.09
C SER A 78 -26.72 6.50 16.61
N CYS A 79 -25.84 6.92 15.70
CA CYS A 79 -25.99 6.60 14.28
C CYS A 79 -25.87 5.10 13.99
N SER A 80 -24.99 4.37 14.71
CA SER A 80 -24.85 2.92 14.56
C SER A 80 -26.12 2.18 14.98
N ILE A 81 -26.78 2.64 16.04
CA ILE A 81 -28.05 2.07 16.51
C ILE A 81 -29.15 2.32 15.47
N LEU A 82 -29.30 3.57 15.00
CA LEU A 82 -30.24 3.91 13.92
C LEU A 82 -30.03 3.01 12.69
N ALA A 83 -28.78 2.80 12.26
CA ALA A 83 -28.48 1.98 11.10
C ALA A 83 -28.75 0.48 11.34
N ASN A 84 -28.27 -0.10 12.45
CA ASN A 84 -28.27 -1.55 12.65
C ASN A 84 -29.58 -2.10 13.24
N GLN A 85 -30.29 -1.31 14.07
CA GLN A 85 -31.52 -1.76 14.73
C GLN A 85 -32.78 -1.25 14.04
N ILE A 86 -32.73 -0.04 13.49
CA ILE A 86 -33.89 0.62 12.89
C ILE A 86 -33.81 0.62 11.35
N GLY A 87 -32.62 0.45 10.77
CA GLY A 87 -32.42 0.46 9.32
C GLY A 87 -32.37 1.86 8.71
N VAL A 88 -32.09 2.90 9.50
CA VAL A 88 -32.11 4.30 9.08
C VAL A 88 -30.70 4.89 9.02
N ALA A 89 -30.33 5.42 7.85
CA ALA A 89 -29.08 6.15 7.69
C ALA A 89 -29.16 7.49 8.41
N ALA A 90 -28.15 7.82 9.23
CA ALA A 90 -28.09 9.09 9.92
C ALA A 90 -26.67 9.69 9.92
N VAL A 91 -26.56 11.01 9.94
CA VAL A 91 -25.28 11.74 10.01
C VAL A 91 -25.33 12.84 11.06
N LEU A 92 -24.16 13.32 11.48
CA LEU A 92 -24.06 14.43 12.42
C LEU A 92 -24.44 15.73 11.70
N SER A 93 -25.31 16.54 12.32
CA SER A 93 -25.52 17.91 11.89
C SER A 93 -24.43 18.84 12.43
N ASN A 94 -24.41 20.09 11.96
CA ASN A 94 -23.56 21.14 12.54
C ASN A 94 -24.00 21.54 13.97
N GLN A 95 -25.19 21.15 14.41
CA GLN A 95 -25.66 21.38 15.77
C GLN A 95 -25.19 20.27 16.70
N GLN A 96 -24.77 20.64 17.91
CA GLN A 96 -24.06 19.73 18.81
C GLN A 96 -24.89 18.52 19.27
N SER A 97 -26.20 18.62 19.38
CA SER A 97 -27.09 17.56 19.87
C SER A 97 -27.99 16.93 18.80
N VAL A 98 -27.88 17.31 17.53
CA VAL A 98 -28.81 16.88 16.48
C VAL A 98 -28.13 16.02 15.43
N LEU A 99 -28.77 14.90 15.10
CA LEU A 99 -28.47 14.05 13.96
C LEU A 99 -29.52 14.30 12.86
N LEU A 100 -29.11 14.10 11.61
CA LEU A 100 -30.01 14.10 10.46
C LEU A 100 -30.23 12.65 10.05
N ALA A 101 -31.47 12.18 10.07
CA ALA A 101 -31.85 10.82 9.71
C ALA A 101 -32.60 10.81 8.38
N LEU A 102 -32.18 9.96 7.44
CA LEU A 102 -32.79 9.79 6.13
C LEU A 102 -33.98 8.84 6.22
N THR A 103 -35.12 9.38 6.63
CA THR A 103 -36.41 8.68 6.75
C THR A 103 -37.55 9.70 6.72
N ASP A 104 -38.74 9.28 6.33
CA ASP A 104 -39.99 10.04 6.48
C ASP A 104 -40.74 9.67 7.77
N GLN A 105 -40.57 8.43 8.23
CA GLN A 105 -41.19 7.89 9.45
C GLN A 105 -40.63 8.51 10.73
N GLN A 106 -41.51 8.75 11.70
CA GLN A 106 -41.11 9.14 13.06
C GLN A 106 -40.26 8.05 13.72
N ILE A 107 -39.17 8.48 14.35
CA ILE A 107 -38.28 7.56 15.08
C ILE A 107 -38.76 7.43 16.53
N THR A 108 -39.18 6.23 16.91
CA THR A 108 -39.51 5.92 18.30
C THR A 108 -38.29 6.17 19.19
N ALA A 109 -38.48 6.89 20.30
CA ALA A 109 -37.38 7.21 21.20
C ALA A 109 -36.79 5.95 21.83
N PHE A 110 -35.46 5.90 21.91
CA PHE A 110 -34.73 4.77 22.49
C PHE A 110 -33.61 5.23 23.44
N PRO A 111 -33.37 4.48 24.52
CA PRO A 111 -32.27 4.77 25.44
C PRO A 111 -30.94 4.20 24.93
N ILE A 112 -29.84 4.84 25.31
CA ILE A 112 -28.47 4.34 25.22
C ILE A 112 -27.93 4.29 26.65
N ASN A 113 -27.83 3.07 27.20
CA ASN A 113 -27.33 2.80 28.54
C ASN A 113 -26.11 1.86 28.42
N GLU A 114 -24.91 2.41 28.39
CA GLU A 114 -23.64 1.67 28.42
C GLU A 114 -22.71 2.29 29.48
N ASP A 115 -21.70 1.58 29.95
CA ASP A 115 -20.91 1.86 31.18
C ASP A 115 -20.48 3.33 31.39
N ASN A 116 -20.35 4.13 30.33
CA ASN A 116 -19.98 5.55 30.38
C ASN A 116 -21.02 6.54 29.80
N TRP A 117 -22.17 6.06 29.31
CA TRP A 117 -23.19 6.88 28.64
C TRP A 117 -24.60 6.55 29.13
N SER A 118 -25.31 7.60 29.57
CA SER A 118 -26.76 7.62 29.73
C SER A 118 -27.30 8.70 28.80
N ALA A 119 -27.94 8.27 27.71
CA ALA A 119 -28.51 9.16 26.71
C ALA A 119 -29.87 8.66 26.23
N LYS A 120 -30.73 9.58 25.82
CA LYS A 120 -31.98 9.28 25.12
C LYS A 120 -31.94 9.89 23.74
N VAL A 121 -32.16 9.08 22.72
CA VAL A 121 -32.31 9.55 21.34
C VAL A 121 -33.80 9.63 21.05
N LYS A 122 -34.28 10.78 20.57
CA LYS A 122 -35.69 11.00 20.23
C LYS A 122 -35.84 11.77 18.92
N ASP A 123 -36.94 11.55 18.22
CA ASP A 123 -37.36 12.43 17.14
C ASP A 123 -37.64 13.84 17.69
N SER A 124 -37.33 14.87 16.90
CA SER A 124 -37.62 16.26 17.26
C SER A 124 -38.87 16.82 16.57
N ASP A 125 -39.58 15.99 15.80
CA ASP A 125 -40.71 16.33 14.94
C ASP A 125 -40.41 17.36 13.84
N ARG A 126 -39.13 17.73 13.69
CA ARG A 126 -38.65 18.66 12.66
C ARG A 126 -38.07 17.89 11.48
N THR A 127 -38.41 18.34 10.28
CA THR A 127 -37.81 17.88 9.03
C THR A 127 -36.98 19.00 8.40
N LEU A 128 -35.94 18.62 7.65
CA LEU A 128 -35.12 19.51 6.86
C LEU A 128 -35.01 18.97 5.44
N LEU A 129 -34.99 19.89 4.47
CA LEU A 129 -34.73 19.58 3.07
C LEU A 129 -33.28 19.96 2.76
N LEU A 130 -32.41 18.96 2.60
CA LEU A 130 -31.04 19.14 2.13
C LEU A 130 -31.04 19.28 0.61
N LYS A 131 -30.29 20.24 0.06
CA LYS A 131 -30.19 20.46 -1.40
C LYS A 131 -28.75 20.40 -1.86
N PHE A 132 -28.45 19.59 -2.88
CA PHE A 132 -27.08 19.49 -3.40
C PHE A 132 -26.57 20.82 -3.97
N SER A 133 -27.46 21.69 -4.45
CA SER A 133 -27.11 23.06 -4.86
C SER A 133 -26.45 23.86 -3.74
N ASN A 134 -26.81 23.62 -2.46
CA ASN A 134 -26.19 24.25 -1.29
C ASN A 134 -24.85 23.57 -0.94
N PRO A 135 -23.70 24.27 -1.04
CA PRO A 135 -22.39 23.69 -0.73
C PRO A 135 -22.25 23.09 0.67
N LYS A 136 -22.98 23.62 1.66
CA LYS A 136 -22.93 23.12 3.04
C LYS A 136 -23.63 21.77 3.20
N ASP A 137 -24.60 21.46 2.34
CA ASP A 137 -25.40 20.23 2.42
C ASP A 137 -24.74 19.08 1.64
N ARG A 138 -23.94 19.39 0.60
CA ARG A 138 -23.31 18.37 -0.27
C ARG A 138 -22.60 17.25 0.51
N PRO A 139 -21.76 17.53 1.52
CA PRO A 139 -21.08 16.48 2.27
C PRO A 139 -22.04 15.65 3.13
N LEU A 140 -23.12 16.27 3.65
CA LEU A 140 -24.14 15.59 4.46
C LEU A 140 -24.97 14.64 3.59
N ILE A 141 -25.41 15.11 2.41
CA ILE A 141 -26.13 14.30 1.41
C ILE A 141 -25.27 13.10 1.00
N ALA A 142 -24.00 13.31 0.65
CA ALA A 142 -23.10 12.22 0.28
C ALA A 142 -22.94 11.19 1.42
N GLN A 143 -22.71 11.64 2.65
CA GLN A 143 -22.58 10.73 3.81
C GLN A 143 -23.87 9.96 4.12
N LEU A 144 -25.04 10.58 3.98
CA LEU A 144 -26.32 9.90 4.17
C LEU A 144 -26.52 8.80 3.14
N LEU A 145 -26.25 9.08 1.87
CA LEU A 145 -26.35 8.10 0.79
C LEU A 145 -25.33 6.96 0.94
N GLU A 146 -24.10 7.27 1.38
CA GLU A 146 -23.10 6.25 1.70
C GLU A 146 -23.59 5.32 2.83
N ARG A 147 -24.15 5.89 3.91
CA ARG A 147 -24.67 5.11 5.03
C ARG A 147 -25.91 4.30 4.63
N GLN A 148 -26.76 4.84 3.76
CA GLN A 148 -27.90 4.12 3.23
C GLN A 148 -27.47 2.93 2.36
N LEU A 149 -26.47 3.12 1.50
CA LEU A 149 -25.88 2.04 0.72
C LEU A 149 -25.32 0.94 1.63
N ILE A 150 -24.60 1.30 2.70
CA ILE A 150 -24.05 0.35 3.67
C ILE A 150 -25.16 -0.47 4.35
N ILE A 151 -26.28 0.17 4.74
CA ILE A 151 -27.44 -0.52 5.32
C ILE A 151 -27.99 -1.54 4.33
N ASN A 152 -28.17 -1.15 3.06
CA ASN A 152 -28.71 -2.07 2.05
C ASN A 152 -27.76 -3.21 1.71
N VAL A 153 -26.44 -2.98 1.70
CA VAL A 153 -25.45 -4.06 1.55
C VAL A 153 -25.60 -5.07 2.69
N GLN A 154 -25.73 -4.61 3.93
CA GLN A 154 -25.94 -5.46 5.10
C GLN A 154 -27.24 -6.29 5.01
N GLN A 155 -28.30 -5.73 4.43
CA GLN A 155 -29.62 -6.36 4.36
C GLN A 155 -29.80 -7.28 3.15
N LYS A 156 -29.20 -6.95 2.00
CA LYS A 156 -29.46 -7.62 0.72
C LYS A 156 -28.37 -8.59 0.28
N THR A 157 -27.22 -8.59 0.95
CA THR A 157 -26.07 -9.42 0.56
C THR A 157 -25.61 -10.30 1.71
N ASN A 158 -24.86 -11.36 1.39
CA ASN A 158 -24.16 -12.20 2.36
C ASN A 158 -22.71 -11.73 2.60
N LEU A 159 -22.35 -10.53 2.16
CA LEU A 159 -21.02 -9.98 2.38
C LEU A 159 -20.80 -9.76 3.88
N TRP A 160 -19.57 -9.95 4.36
CA TRP A 160 -19.21 -9.65 5.74
C TRP A 160 -18.22 -8.48 5.79
N ARG A 161 -18.08 -7.87 6.98
CA ARG A 161 -17.17 -6.75 7.20
C ARG A 161 -16.50 -6.83 8.56
N LEU A 162 -15.31 -6.24 8.66
CA LEU A 162 -14.61 -6.05 9.93
C LEU A 162 -15.18 -4.83 10.66
N SER A 163 -15.37 -4.93 11.97
CA SER A 163 -16.04 -3.92 12.80
C SER A 163 -15.36 -2.55 12.78
N ASN A 164 -14.06 -2.52 12.50
CA ASN A 164 -13.27 -1.29 12.39
C ASN A 164 -13.45 -0.55 11.06
N SER A 165 -14.28 -1.06 10.14
CA SER A 165 -14.65 -0.39 8.91
C SER A 165 -16.13 -0.59 8.57
N ARG A 166 -16.79 0.47 8.11
CA ARG A 166 -18.15 0.37 7.53
C ARG A 166 -18.14 0.27 6.01
N ARG A 167 -17.02 0.65 5.39
CA ARG A 167 -16.87 0.78 3.93
C ARG A 167 -16.30 -0.46 3.29
N ILE A 168 -15.63 -1.32 4.07
CA ILE A 168 -14.89 -2.46 3.54
C ILE A 168 -15.66 -3.74 3.82
N TRP A 169 -15.99 -4.46 2.75
CA TRP A 169 -16.77 -5.68 2.78
C TRP A 169 -16.06 -6.78 1.98
N TYR A 170 -16.36 -8.02 2.32
CA TYR A 170 -15.69 -9.21 1.81
C TYR A 170 -16.75 -10.22 1.34
N GLU A 171 -16.44 -10.96 0.27
CA GLU A 171 -17.23 -12.12 -0.12
C GLU A 171 -17.28 -13.15 1.02
N ALA A 172 -18.40 -13.85 1.14
CA ALA A 172 -18.58 -14.89 2.16
C ALA A 172 -17.51 -15.98 2.07
N GLU A 173 -17.18 -16.40 0.85
CA GLU A 173 -16.21 -17.46 0.57
C GLU A 173 -15.02 -16.93 -0.22
N PRO A 174 -13.83 -17.57 -0.09
CA PRO A 174 -12.68 -17.22 -0.90
C PRO A 174 -12.92 -17.60 -2.37
N SER A 175 -12.50 -16.73 -3.28
CA SER A 175 -12.57 -16.96 -4.73
C SER A 175 -11.57 -18.01 -5.23
N ILE A 176 -10.47 -18.19 -4.50
CA ILE A 176 -9.45 -19.22 -4.73
C ILE A 176 -8.76 -19.54 -3.41
N THR A 177 -8.41 -20.80 -3.20
CA THR A 177 -7.63 -21.28 -2.05
C THR A 177 -6.40 -22.02 -2.53
N VAL A 178 -5.21 -21.63 -2.06
CA VAL A 178 -3.94 -22.31 -2.34
C VAL A 178 -3.12 -22.37 -1.05
N ASP A 179 -2.54 -23.52 -0.73
CA ASP A 179 -1.67 -23.74 0.43
C ASP A 179 -2.24 -23.23 1.76
N ASP A 180 -3.54 -23.46 2.00
CA ASP A 180 -4.31 -23.00 3.17
C ASP A 180 -4.57 -21.48 3.20
N ILE A 181 -4.35 -20.76 2.10
CA ILE A 181 -4.62 -19.31 2.00
C ILE A 181 -5.81 -19.11 1.06
N GLY A 182 -6.90 -18.57 1.60
CA GLY A 182 -8.07 -18.12 0.85
C GLY A 182 -7.93 -16.67 0.41
N ALA A 183 -8.17 -16.40 -0.87
CA ALA A 183 -8.21 -15.07 -1.45
C ALA A 183 -9.66 -14.58 -1.58
N TYR A 184 -10.03 -13.62 -0.74
CA TYR A 184 -11.36 -13.04 -0.66
C TYR A 184 -11.40 -11.76 -1.48
N ARG A 185 -12.44 -11.61 -2.33
CA ARG A 185 -12.69 -10.32 -2.96
C ARG A 185 -13.17 -9.35 -1.90
N ARG A 186 -12.56 -8.17 -1.90
CA ARG A 186 -12.76 -7.08 -0.95
C ARG A 186 -13.30 -5.87 -1.70
N TYR A 187 -14.52 -5.47 -1.38
CA TYR A 187 -15.19 -4.29 -1.90
C TYR A 187 -15.04 -3.11 -0.94
N GLU A 188 -14.78 -1.92 -1.48
CA GLU A 188 -14.72 -0.67 -0.73
C GLU A 188 -15.70 0.35 -1.30
N PHE A 189 -16.60 0.84 -0.45
CA PHE A 189 -17.68 1.75 -0.85
C PHE A 189 -17.42 3.18 -0.39
N SER A 190 -17.81 4.14 -1.21
CA SER A 190 -17.92 5.52 -0.76
C SER A 190 -18.98 6.29 -1.56
N ALA A 191 -19.45 7.41 -1.02
CA ALA A 191 -20.16 8.41 -1.82
C ALA A 191 -19.41 9.74 -1.75
N ILE A 192 -19.20 10.36 -2.92
CA ILE A 192 -18.43 11.59 -3.07
C ILE A 192 -19.27 12.68 -3.74
N PRO A 193 -19.28 13.92 -3.22
CA PRO A 193 -19.86 15.04 -3.94
C PRO A 193 -18.96 15.42 -5.11
N ILE A 194 -19.52 15.49 -6.32
CA ILE A 194 -18.83 15.90 -7.54
C ILE A 194 -19.43 17.23 -8.00
N GLU A 195 -18.58 18.26 -8.03
CA GLU A 195 -19.00 19.60 -8.39
C GLU A 195 -19.60 19.66 -9.81
N ASN A 196 -20.76 20.32 -9.91
CA ASN A 196 -21.55 20.46 -11.14
C ASN A 196 -21.97 19.12 -11.76
N VAL A 197 -22.05 18.04 -10.97
CA VAL A 197 -22.54 16.72 -11.41
C VAL A 197 -23.57 16.14 -10.44
N GLY A 198 -23.30 16.16 -9.14
CA GLY A 198 -24.16 15.53 -8.13
C GLY A 198 -23.36 14.67 -7.15
N VAL A 199 -24.00 13.67 -6.55
CA VAL A 199 -23.31 12.67 -5.71
C VAL A 199 -22.93 11.46 -6.56
N GLY A 200 -21.66 11.06 -6.50
CA GLY A 200 -21.16 9.83 -7.09
C GLY A 200 -21.07 8.72 -6.04
N ALA A 201 -21.76 7.60 -6.27
CA ALA A 201 -21.58 6.36 -5.51
C ALA A 201 -20.45 5.53 -6.12
N VAL A 202 -19.51 5.09 -5.29
CA VAL A 202 -18.23 4.51 -5.71
C VAL A 202 -18.07 3.14 -5.09
N VAL A 203 -17.62 2.19 -5.92
CA VAL A 203 -17.22 0.85 -5.48
C VAL A 203 -15.84 0.57 -6.09
N ASP A 204 -14.84 0.27 -5.26
CA ASP A 204 -13.58 -0.31 -5.73
C ASP A 204 -13.44 -1.74 -5.23
N ILE A 205 -12.76 -2.56 -6.02
CA ILE A 205 -12.49 -3.97 -5.71
C ILE A 205 -11.00 -4.23 -5.54
N SER A 206 -10.69 -5.06 -4.57
CA SER A 206 -9.35 -5.51 -4.19
C SER A 206 -9.42 -6.95 -3.69
N THR A 207 -8.28 -7.51 -3.28
CA THR A 207 -8.21 -8.85 -2.70
C THR A 207 -7.63 -8.78 -1.29
N ALA A 208 -8.13 -9.60 -0.39
CA ALA A 208 -7.55 -9.83 0.92
C ALA A 208 -7.30 -11.33 1.11
N PHE A 209 -6.19 -11.67 1.76
CA PHE A 209 -5.78 -13.05 1.98
C PHE A 209 -5.92 -13.39 3.46
N PHE A 210 -6.55 -14.53 3.74
CA PHE A 210 -6.68 -15.09 5.08
C PHE A 210 -6.36 -16.58 5.04
N THR A 211 -5.84 -17.13 6.13
CA THR A 211 -5.75 -18.59 6.25
C THR A 211 -7.15 -19.19 6.28
N VAL A 212 -7.31 -20.36 5.67
CA VAL A 212 -8.55 -21.16 5.82
C VAL A 212 -8.54 -21.82 7.19
N SER A 213 -7.39 -22.40 7.55
CA SER A 213 -7.14 -22.94 8.89
C SER A 213 -7.17 -21.85 9.95
N THR A 214 -7.66 -22.25 11.11
CA THR A 214 -7.77 -21.40 12.30
C THR A 214 -6.50 -21.49 13.14
N VAL A 215 -6.34 -20.59 14.11
CA VAL A 215 -5.24 -20.70 15.10
C VAL A 215 -5.30 -22.05 15.82
N ALA A 216 -6.50 -22.58 16.11
CA ALA A 216 -6.63 -23.91 16.73
C ALA A 216 -5.99 -25.02 15.89
N ASP A 217 -6.11 -24.95 14.55
CA ASP A 217 -5.59 -25.98 13.65
C ASP A 217 -4.05 -25.99 13.60
N PHE A 218 -3.42 -24.81 13.71
CA PHE A 218 -1.96 -24.71 13.73
C PHE A 218 -1.32 -25.27 15.00
N PHE A 219 -2.06 -25.30 16.11
CA PHE A 219 -1.58 -25.68 17.43
C PHE A 219 -2.29 -26.92 18.00
N ARG A 220 -2.92 -27.72 17.14
CA ARG A 220 -3.73 -28.87 17.55
C ARG A 220 -2.87 -29.94 18.27
N GLU A 221 -3.20 -30.24 19.52
CA GLU A 221 -2.36 -31.09 20.39
C GLU A 221 -2.47 -32.60 20.10
N ASN A 222 -3.50 -33.05 19.37
CA ASN A 222 -3.72 -34.45 19.03
C ASN A 222 -2.99 -34.91 17.74
N GLN A 223 -2.04 -34.11 17.24
CA GLN A 223 -1.24 -34.40 16.06
C GLN A 223 0.11 -35.03 16.43
N SER A 224 0.76 -35.68 15.45
CA SER A 224 2.14 -36.13 15.62
C SER A 224 3.07 -34.94 15.91
N GLU A 225 4.17 -35.18 16.64
CA GLU A 225 5.13 -34.10 16.97
C GLU A 225 5.72 -33.44 15.71
N LEU A 226 5.90 -34.22 14.64
CA LEU A 226 6.37 -33.73 13.34
C LEU A 226 5.35 -32.80 12.68
N ASP A 227 4.06 -33.16 12.71
CA ASP A 227 3.00 -32.33 12.14
C ASP A 227 2.80 -31.03 12.94
N LEU A 228 2.86 -31.11 14.27
CA LEU A 228 2.77 -29.94 15.13
C LEU A 228 3.92 -28.95 14.84
N LYS A 229 5.17 -29.44 14.76
CA LYS A 229 6.32 -28.60 14.39
C LYS A 229 6.15 -27.99 12.99
N ARG A 230 5.67 -28.76 12.02
CA ARG A 230 5.40 -28.28 10.66
C ARG A 230 4.33 -27.17 10.66
N ASN A 231 3.25 -27.35 11.39
CA ASN A 231 2.13 -26.41 11.45
C ASN A 231 2.51 -25.13 12.20
N GLN A 232 3.27 -25.22 13.28
CA GLN A 232 3.82 -24.05 13.97
C GLN A 232 4.76 -23.24 13.07
N LYS A 233 5.65 -23.90 12.32
CA LYS A 233 6.51 -23.22 11.34
C LYS A 233 5.71 -22.53 10.23
N ARG A 234 4.60 -23.14 9.78
CA ARG A 234 3.68 -22.50 8.82
C ARG A 234 2.98 -21.29 9.43
N PHE A 235 2.50 -21.40 10.67
CA PHE A 235 1.92 -20.27 11.40
C PHE A 235 2.92 -19.11 11.52
N GLU A 236 4.16 -19.39 11.93
CA GLU A 236 5.23 -18.40 12.00
C GLU A 236 5.44 -17.71 10.65
N ASN A 237 5.55 -18.47 9.56
CA ASN A 237 5.71 -17.94 8.21
C ASN A 237 4.54 -17.04 7.79
N PHE A 238 3.30 -17.50 7.95
CA PHE A 238 2.09 -16.71 7.61
C PHE A 238 1.88 -15.51 8.54
N SER A 239 2.38 -15.59 9.77
CA SER A 239 2.36 -14.52 10.75
C SER A 239 3.40 -13.44 10.49
N LEU A 240 4.38 -13.69 9.60
CA LEU A 240 5.43 -12.72 9.29
C LEU A 240 4.82 -11.40 8.86
N ARG A 241 5.33 -10.34 9.46
CA ARG A 241 5.00 -8.95 9.17
C ARG A 241 6.30 -8.16 9.10
N GLN A 242 6.18 -6.89 8.71
CA GLN A 242 7.24 -5.91 8.92
C GLN A 242 7.62 -5.86 10.41
N LYS A 243 8.91 -5.73 10.70
CA LYS A 243 9.48 -5.74 12.07
C LYS A 243 8.70 -4.79 13.00
N GLY A 244 8.27 -5.32 14.16
CA GLY A 244 7.52 -4.59 15.18
C GLY A 244 5.99 -4.60 15.01
N GLN A 245 5.46 -5.24 13.97
CA GLN A 245 4.02 -5.45 13.83
C GLN A 245 3.63 -6.86 14.26
N LYS A 246 2.60 -6.96 15.11
CA LYS A 246 2.02 -8.24 15.52
C LYS A 246 1.22 -8.85 14.37
N ALA A 247 1.12 -10.18 14.37
CA ALA A 247 0.32 -10.90 13.39
C ALA A 247 -1.15 -10.44 13.48
N THR A 248 -1.66 -9.83 12.41
CA THR A 248 -3.07 -9.42 12.34
C THR A 248 -3.94 -10.65 12.10
N LEU A 249 -4.96 -10.80 12.94
CA LEU A 249 -5.95 -11.86 12.88
C LEU A 249 -7.31 -11.29 12.50
N TRP A 250 -8.06 -12.06 11.74
CA TRP A 250 -9.51 -11.95 11.67
C TRP A 250 -10.10 -12.79 12.80
N TYR A 251 -10.81 -12.13 13.72
CA TYR A 251 -11.59 -12.78 14.77
C TYR A 251 -13.07 -12.71 14.44
N ASP A 252 -13.73 -13.86 14.40
CA ASP A 252 -15.19 -13.98 14.30
C ASP A 252 -15.76 -14.26 15.69
N SER A 253 -16.37 -13.25 16.31
CA SER A 253 -16.97 -13.40 17.64
C SER A 253 -18.35 -14.06 17.61
N GLY A 254 -18.86 -14.47 16.44
CA GLY A 254 -20.20 -15.00 16.21
C GLY A 254 -21.27 -13.94 15.93
N SER A 255 -21.07 -12.70 16.40
CA SER A 255 -21.97 -11.58 16.13
C SER A 255 -21.29 -10.45 15.35
N ILE A 256 -19.97 -10.32 15.48
CA ILE A 256 -19.16 -9.33 14.77
C ILE A 256 -17.82 -9.96 14.34
N ASN A 257 -17.33 -9.52 13.19
CA ASN A 257 -15.97 -9.81 12.75
C ASN A 257 -15.09 -8.63 13.10
N CYS A 258 -13.89 -8.84 13.65
CA CYS A 258 -12.97 -7.75 13.97
C CYS A 258 -11.51 -8.12 13.80
N ASN A 259 -10.65 -7.10 13.80
CA ASN A 259 -9.20 -7.30 13.75
C ASN A 259 -8.65 -7.36 15.17
N CYS A 260 -7.80 -8.35 15.42
CA CYS A 260 -6.99 -8.42 16.63
C CYS A 260 -5.55 -8.83 16.29
N TYR A 261 -4.71 -8.90 17.31
CA TYR A 261 -3.29 -9.22 17.16
C TYR A 261 -2.95 -10.44 18.01
N PHE A 262 -2.29 -11.43 17.41
CA PHE A 262 -1.86 -12.62 18.12
C PHE A 262 -0.83 -12.27 19.21
N GLU A 263 -1.03 -12.77 20.43
CA GLU A 263 -0.04 -12.70 21.52
C GLU A 263 0.54 -14.08 21.81
N GLN A 264 -0.33 -15.05 22.12
CA GLN A 264 0.09 -16.36 22.59
C GLN A 264 -1.03 -17.39 22.40
N PHE A 265 -0.65 -18.63 22.11
CA PHE A 265 -1.55 -19.79 22.23
C PHE A 265 -1.46 -20.39 23.66
N LEU A 266 -2.60 -20.64 24.31
CA LEU A 266 -2.65 -21.15 25.68
C LEU A 266 -2.73 -22.68 25.69
N LYS A 267 -1.57 -23.34 25.70
CA LYS A 267 -1.46 -24.81 25.72
C LYS A 267 -2.22 -25.41 26.91
N GLY A 268 -3.02 -26.45 26.66
CA GLY A 268 -3.83 -27.13 27.67
C GLY A 268 -4.98 -26.31 28.29
N LYS A 269 -5.27 -25.09 27.79
CA LYS A 269 -6.43 -24.30 28.21
C LYS A 269 -7.54 -24.38 27.16
N THR A 270 -8.73 -24.69 27.63
CA THR A 270 -9.96 -24.78 26.84
C THR A 270 -10.98 -23.71 27.24
N CYS A 271 -12.00 -23.49 26.42
CA CYS A 271 -13.06 -22.53 26.70
C CYS A 271 -13.80 -22.79 28.02
N SER A 272 -13.88 -24.05 28.49
CA SER A 272 -14.46 -24.38 29.80
C SER A 272 -13.53 -24.11 30.98
N THR A 273 -12.21 -24.22 30.80
CA THR A 273 -11.21 -24.07 31.86
C THR A 273 -10.75 -22.62 32.10
N VAL A 274 -10.97 -21.73 31.14
CA VAL A 274 -10.68 -20.29 31.30
C VAL A 274 -11.83 -19.63 32.06
N GLN A 275 -11.60 -19.32 33.33
CA GLN A 275 -12.58 -18.74 34.25
C GLN A 275 -12.46 -17.21 34.38
N ASP A 276 -13.45 -16.59 35.02
CA ASP A 276 -13.49 -15.16 35.37
C ASP A 276 -13.25 -14.21 34.20
N VAL A 277 -13.83 -14.54 33.04
CA VAL A 277 -13.71 -13.71 31.84
C VAL A 277 -14.49 -12.41 32.05
N ARG A 278 -13.81 -11.26 31.99
CA ARG A 278 -14.43 -9.94 32.21
C ARG A 278 -14.52 -9.17 30.91
N VAL A 279 -15.74 -8.85 30.48
CA VAL A 279 -16.02 -8.09 29.24
C VAL A 279 -17.08 -7.02 29.54
N ASN A 280 -16.76 -5.74 29.28
CA ASN A 280 -17.65 -4.59 29.49
C ASN A 280 -18.32 -4.59 30.87
N GLY A 281 -17.50 -4.60 31.93
CA GLY A 281 -17.97 -4.55 33.31
C GLY A 281 -18.60 -5.84 33.85
N ARG A 282 -18.99 -6.80 33.00
CA ARG A 282 -19.58 -8.09 33.38
C ARG A 282 -18.53 -9.19 33.48
N THR A 283 -18.69 -10.05 34.48
CA THR A 283 -17.86 -11.25 34.69
C THR A 283 -18.66 -12.48 34.32
N TYR A 284 -18.07 -13.36 33.50
CA TYR A 284 -18.62 -14.63 33.05
C TYR A 284 -17.86 -15.77 33.73
N LYS A 285 -18.56 -16.87 34.04
CA LYS A 285 -17.99 -18.01 34.78
C LYS A 285 -16.86 -18.68 34.00
N SER A 286 -16.96 -18.68 32.68
CA SER A 286 -15.93 -19.17 31.78
C SER A 286 -16.00 -18.48 30.42
N LEU A 287 -15.00 -18.73 29.57
CA LEU A 287 -15.05 -18.27 28.18
C LEU A 287 -16.19 -18.94 27.40
N LEU A 288 -16.50 -20.21 27.69
CA LEU A 288 -17.68 -20.89 27.17
C LEU A 288 -18.99 -20.20 27.60
N ASP A 289 -19.12 -19.88 28.89
CA ASP A 289 -20.27 -19.16 29.43
C ASP A 289 -20.45 -17.79 28.75
N TYR A 290 -19.35 -17.08 28.51
CA TYR A 290 -19.37 -15.85 27.71
C TYR A 290 -19.96 -16.05 26.31
N TYR A 291 -19.48 -17.04 25.54
CA TYR A 291 -19.98 -17.30 24.19
C TYR A 291 -21.46 -17.73 24.20
N HIS A 292 -21.86 -18.62 25.11
CA HIS A 292 -23.25 -19.06 25.23
C HIS A 292 -24.20 -17.93 25.61
N GLN A 293 -23.83 -17.07 26.58
CA GLN A 293 -24.63 -15.89 26.92
C GLN A 293 -24.70 -14.85 25.80
N LYS A 294 -23.75 -14.89 24.85
CA LYS A 294 -23.78 -14.10 23.60
C LYS A 294 -24.51 -14.78 22.45
N GLY A 295 -25.12 -15.94 22.67
CA GLY A 295 -25.87 -16.69 21.66
C GLY A 295 -25.00 -17.47 20.68
N VAL A 296 -23.72 -17.66 20.99
CA VAL A 296 -22.76 -18.37 20.15
C VAL A 296 -22.64 -19.82 20.63
N THR A 297 -23.49 -20.69 20.10
CA THR A 297 -23.59 -22.10 20.51
C THR A 297 -22.63 -23.05 19.78
N SER A 298 -21.90 -22.55 18.78
CA SER A 298 -20.94 -23.35 18.02
C SER A 298 -19.66 -23.69 18.79
N ILE A 299 -19.39 -22.99 19.90
CA ILE A 299 -18.20 -23.19 20.72
C ILE A 299 -18.38 -24.39 21.66
N GLN A 300 -17.41 -25.30 21.66
CA GLN A 300 -17.41 -26.48 22.50
C GLN A 300 -16.57 -26.28 23.77
N PRO A 301 -16.87 -27.01 24.87
CA PRO A 301 -16.10 -26.92 26.12
C PRO A 301 -14.59 -27.13 25.95
N GLU A 302 -14.20 -28.05 25.07
CA GLU A 302 -12.84 -28.46 24.77
C GLU A 302 -12.12 -27.54 23.76
N ASP A 303 -12.81 -26.54 23.21
CA ASP A 303 -12.21 -25.66 22.20
C ASP A 303 -10.99 -24.93 22.77
N PRO A 304 -9.84 -24.93 22.06
CA PRO A 304 -8.60 -24.33 22.54
C PRO A 304 -8.67 -22.81 22.58
N VAL A 305 -7.83 -22.20 23.41
CA VAL A 305 -7.84 -20.75 23.67
C VAL A 305 -6.53 -20.08 23.22
N ALA A 306 -6.65 -18.87 22.67
CA ALA A 306 -5.52 -17.99 22.41
C ALA A 306 -5.71 -16.63 23.10
N LEU A 307 -4.61 -15.98 23.46
CA LEU A 307 -4.57 -14.59 23.88
C LEU A 307 -4.37 -13.69 22.67
N VAL A 308 -5.20 -12.65 22.57
CA VAL A 308 -5.12 -11.65 21.51
C VAL A 308 -5.23 -10.24 22.06
N SER A 309 -4.54 -9.29 21.44
CA SER A 309 -4.70 -7.87 21.75
C SER A 309 -5.69 -7.20 20.80
N PHE A 310 -6.59 -6.40 21.35
CA PHE A 310 -7.47 -5.52 20.59
C PHE A 310 -6.97 -4.08 20.65
N SER A 311 -7.18 -3.33 19.58
CA SER A 311 -6.88 -1.90 19.58
C SER A 311 -7.76 -1.18 20.62
N GLY A 312 -7.15 -0.45 21.54
CA GLY A 312 -7.87 0.30 22.59
C GLY A 312 -8.09 -0.47 23.89
N LEU A 313 -7.60 -1.71 24.00
CA LEU A 313 -7.53 -2.43 25.27
C LEU A 313 -6.08 -2.54 25.73
N ASP A 314 -5.83 -2.27 27.01
CA ASP A 314 -4.48 -2.27 27.58
C ASP A 314 -3.91 -3.67 27.83
N ARG A 315 -4.78 -4.69 27.87
CA ARG A 315 -4.39 -6.07 28.17
C ARG A 315 -4.93 -7.05 27.12
N PRO A 316 -4.13 -8.08 26.75
CA PRO A 316 -4.60 -9.19 25.94
C PRO A 316 -5.84 -9.87 26.54
N GLN A 317 -6.72 -10.36 25.67
CA GLN A 317 -7.97 -11.02 26.04
C GLN A 317 -7.95 -12.47 25.55
N PRO A 318 -8.46 -13.43 26.35
CA PRO A 318 -8.64 -14.81 25.90
C PRO A 318 -9.83 -14.91 24.94
N VAL A 319 -9.65 -15.63 23.83
CA VAL A 319 -10.69 -15.93 22.84
C VAL A 319 -10.52 -17.36 22.32
N ALA A 320 -11.61 -17.95 21.81
CA ALA A 320 -11.56 -19.29 21.22
C ALA A 320 -10.67 -19.28 19.96
N ALA A 321 -9.66 -20.16 19.92
CA ALA A 321 -8.65 -20.17 18.87
C ALA A 321 -9.20 -20.66 17.52
N ASN A 322 -10.29 -21.44 17.53
CA ASN A 322 -11.02 -21.87 16.32
C ASN A 322 -11.81 -20.72 15.66
N ARG A 323 -11.87 -19.55 16.28
CA ARG A 323 -12.49 -18.33 15.74
C ARG A 323 -11.50 -17.34 15.15
N LEU A 324 -10.22 -17.69 15.14
CA LEU A 324 -9.13 -16.82 14.70
C LEU A 324 -8.52 -17.33 13.41
N ARG A 325 -8.43 -16.47 12.39
CA ARG A 325 -7.71 -16.73 11.13
C ARG A 325 -6.63 -15.70 10.93
N LEU A 326 -5.48 -16.12 10.40
CA LEU A 326 -4.40 -15.19 10.09
C LEU A 326 -4.74 -14.40 8.83
N ARG A 327 -4.56 -13.09 8.88
CA ARG A 327 -4.40 -12.31 7.64
C ARG A 327 -3.06 -12.68 7.03
N VAL A 328 -2.97 -12.85 5.72
CA VAL A 328 -1.71 -13.18 5.04
C VAL A 328 -1.28 -11.99 4.19
N MET A 329 0.01 -11.64 4.25
CA MET A 329 0.56 -10.49 3.53
C MET A 329 1.18 -10.94 2.20
N ASN A 330 1.28 -10.03 1.24
CA ASN A 330 1.70 -10.33 -0.13
C ASN A 330 3.11 -10.96 -0.22
N GLU A 331 3.98 -10.65 0.75
CA GLU A 331 5.37 -11.11 0.80
C GLU A 331 5.49 -12.63 0.99
N VAL A 332 4.52 -13.25 1.69
CA VAL A 332 4.54 -14.67 2.05
C VAL A 332 3.55 -15.50 1.23
N LEU A 333 2.94 -14.91 0.20
CA LEU A 333 2.01 -15.63 -0.68
C LEU A 333 2.75 -16.62 -1.59
N PRO A 334 2.16 -17.81 -1.84
CA PRO A 334 2.64 -18.73 -2.86
C PRO A 334 2.53 -18.09 -4.25
N LYS A 335 3.30 -18.60 -5.21
CA LYS A 335 3.47 -17.99 -6.54
C LYS A 335 2.14 -17.80 -7.28
N GLU A 336 1.23 -18.75 -7.09
CA GLU A 336 -0.12 -18.84 -7.62
C GLU A 336 -0.99 -17.67 -7.13
N LEU A 337 -0.81 -17.23 -5.89
CA LEU A 337 -1.59 -16.13 -5.29
C LEU A 337 -0.96 -14.75 -5.51
N LYS A 338 0.33 -14.66 -5.85
CA LYS A 338 1.04 -13.37 -6.04
C LYS A 338 0.46 -12.47 -7.15
N GLN A 339 -0.33 -13.03 -8.07
CA GLN A 339 -0.97 -12.27 -9.16
C GLN A 339 -2.47 -12.07 -8.98
N VAL A 340 -3.11 -12.74 -8.00
CA VAL A 340 -4.57 -12.70 -7.82
C VAL A 340 -5.05 -11.28 -7.47
N ASP A 341 -4.22 -10.49 -6.78
CA ASP A 341 -4.55 -9.09 -6.47
C ASP A 341 -4.40 -8.14 -7.67
N LYS A 342 -3.83 -8.60 -8.79
CA LYS A 342 -3.61 -7.83 -10.04
C LYS A 342 -4.80 -8.00 -10.99
N ILE A 343 -5.97 -7.56 -10.53
CA ILE A 343 -7.21 -7.61 -11.31
C ILE A 343 -7.12 -6.68 -12.52
N GLU A 344 -7.21 -7.25 -13.73
CA GLU A 344 -7.26 -6.52 -15.00
C GLU A 344 -8.47 -5.57 -15.09
N GLU A 345 -8.38 -4.54 -15.93
CA GLU A 345 -9.39 -3.47 -16.02
C GLU A 345 -10.79 -4.00 -16.37
N GLU A 346 -10.90 -4.84 -17.41
CA GLU A 346 -12.18 -5.40 -17.85
C GLU A 346 -12.80 -6.30 -16.77
N THR A 347 -11.98 -7.15 -16.15
CA THR A 347 -12.42 -8.01 -15.04
C THR A 347 -12.85 -7.17 -13.83
N ARG A 348 -12.16 -6.05 -13.55
CA ARG A 348 -12.51 -5.11 -12.50
C ARG A 348 -13.88 -4.45 -12.75
N CYS A 349 -14.15 -3.99 -13.99
CA CYS A 349 -15.47 -3.48 -14.36
C CYS A 349 -16.56 -4.51 -14.09
N ARG A 350 -16.38 -5.73 -14.62
CA ARG A 350 -17.35 -6.81 -14.46
C ARG A 350 -17.66 -7.09 -12.99
N TYR A 351 -16.65 -7.18 -12.12
CA TYR A 351 -16.89 -7.41 -10.70
C TYR A 351 -17.61 -6.25 -10.00
N ILE A 352 -17.35 -5.00 -10.40
CA ILE A 352 -18.08 -3.84 -9.88
C ILE A 352 -19.55 -3.89 -10.33
N GLU A 353 -19.81 -4.22 -11.59
CA GLU A 353 -21.17 -4.40 -12.11
C GLU A 353 -21.90 -5.57 -11.43
N GLU A 354 -21.22 -6.70 -11.20
CA GLU A 354 -21.75 -7.84 -10.44
C GLU A 354 -22.12 -7.42 -9.01
N PHE A 355 -21.29 -6.63 -8.34
CA PHE A 355 -21.62 -6.06 -7.04
C PHE A 355 -22.92 -5.22 -7.08
N TRP A 356 -23.07 -4.33 -8.06
CA TRP A 356 -24.30 -3.52 -8.18
C TRP A 356 -25.53 -4.38 -8.47
N LYS A 357 -25.38 -5.46 -9.26
CA LYS A 357 -26.46 -6.42 -9.51
C LYS A 357 -26.93 -7.12 -8.24
N LEU A 358 -26.05 -7.40 -7.28
CA LEU A 358 -26.43 -7.98 -5.97
C LEU A 358 -27.42 -7.08 -5.20
N LEU A 359 -27.35 -5.76 -5.38
CA LEU A 359 -28.24 -4.80 -4.72
C LEU A 359 -29.57 -4.59 -5.47
N GLY A 360 -29.67 -5.10 -6.70
CA GLY A 360 -30.83 -4.98 -7.59
C GLY A 360 -31.05 -3.56 -8.13
N ASN A 361 -32.24 -3.31 -8.66
CA ASN A 361 -32.61 -2.03 -9.32
C ASN A 361 -32.68 -0.84 -8.36
N LYS A 362 -32.73 -1.09 -7.05
CA LYS A 362 -32.84 -0.07 -6.00
C LYS A 362 -31.71 -0.23 -4.98
N PRO A 363 -30.47 0.13 -5.34
CA PRO A 363 -29.31 -0.05 -4.47
C PRO A 363 -29.34 0.84 -3.22
N LEU A 364 -30.08 1.96 -3.26
CA LEU A 364 -30.30 2.84 -2.12
C LEU A 364 -31.58 2.51 -1.34
N GLY A 365 -32.40 1.56 -1.79
CA GLY A 365 -33.61 1.12 -1.11
C GLY A 365 -34.88 1.71 -1.72
N ASP A 366 -36.03 1.34 -1.17
CA ASP A 366 -37.32 1.88 -1.62
C ASP A 366 -37.47 3.35 -1.21
N ASN A 367 -38.13 4.15 -2.06
CA ASN A 367 -38.33 5.59 -1.87
C ASN A 367 -37.04 6.43 -1.77
N MET A 368 -35.90 5.87 -2.20
CA MET A 368 -34.62 6.57 -2.26
C MET A 368 -34.28 6.99 -3.69
N PRO A 369 -33.37 7.98 -3.88
CA PRO A 369 -32.91 8.37 -5.19
C PRO A 369 -32.36 7.19 -5.99
N GLU A 370 -32.61 7.19 -7.29
CA GLU A 370 -32.06 6.20 -8.20
C GLU A 370 -30.56 6.44 -8.42
N ILE A 371 -29.86 5.38 -8.80
CA ILE A 371 -28.49 5.44 -9.32
C ILE A 371 -28.56 5.24 -10.83
N ASN A 372 -27.72 5.95 -11.59
CA ASN A 372 -27.59 5.71 -13.04
C ASN A 372 -27.23 4.25 -13.35
N SER A 373 -27.42 3.81 -14.59
CA SER A 373 -27.10 2.43 -15.00
C SER A 373 -25.67 2.25 -15.50
N ASN A 374 -24.97 3.34 -15.80
CA ASN A 374 -23.64 3.32 -16.40
C ASN A 374 -22.65 4.09 -15.52
N PHE A 375 -21.39 3.70 -15.64
CA PHE A 375 -20.29 4.45 -15.08
C PHE A 375 -20.27 5.90 -15.60
N TRP A 376 -19.96 6.81 -14.69
CA TRP A 376 -19.80 8.21 -15.00
C TRP A 376 -18.56 8.43 -15.84
N GLN A 377 -18.73 9.26 -16.86
CA GLN A 377 -17.68 9.66 -17.78
C GLN A 377 -17.58 11.19 -17.74
N PRO A 378 -16.49 11.78 -17.20
CA PRO A 378 -16.25 13.21 -17.31
C PRO A 378 -16.21 13.65 -18.78
N SER A 379 -16.73 14.86 -19.04
CA SER A 379 -16.64 15.47 -20.36
C SER A 379 -15.19 15.68 -20.81
N GLU A 380 -14.95 15.67 -22.11
CA GLU A 380 -13.60 15.83 -22.68
C GLU A 380 -12.88 17.10 -22.17
N GLN A 381 -13.62 18.18 -21.94
CA GLN A 381 -13.09 19.44 -21.39
C GLN A 381 -12.52 19.29 -19.97
N LYS A 382 -13.03 18.34 -19.19
CA LYS A 382 -12.56 18.03 -17.83
C LYS A 382 -11.38 17.05 -17.82
N VAL A 383 -11.02 16.47 -18.97
CA VAL A 383 -9.92 15.50 -19.08
C VAL A 383 -8.70 16.15 -19.72
N LYS A 384 -7.62 16.31 -18.95
CA LYS A 384 -6.32 16.78 -19.46
C LYS A 384 -5.31 15.65 -19.50
N ARG A 385 -4.58 15.55 -20.61
CA ARG A 385 -3.45 14.63 -20.76
C ARG A 385 -2.14 15.38 -20.64
N ILE A 386 -1.33 15.00 -19.67
CA ILE A 386 0.03 15.52 -19.50
C ILE A 386 0.93 14.82 -20.51
N LYS A 387 1.73 15.61 -21.24
CA LYS A 387 2.67 15.10 -22.26
C LYS A 387 3.95 14.63 -21.59
N CYS A 388 4.56 13.56 -22.11
CA CYS A 388 5.91 13.18 -21.73
C CYS A 388 6.90 14.25 -22.22
N PRO A 389 8.01 14.49 -21.51
CA PRO A 389 9.05 15.39 -21.98
C PRO A 389 9.92 14.75 -23.06
N ASN A 390 10.47 15.56 -23.96
CA ASN A 390 11.63 15.21 -24.76
C ASN A 390 12.83 14.98 -23.85
N LEU A 391 13.69 14.02 -24.19
CA LEU A 391 14.87 13.67 -23.40
C LEU A 391 16.15 13.93 -24.20
N LEU A 392 17.18 14.45 -23.53
CA LEU A 392 18.53 14.63 -24.07
C LEU A 392 19.47 13.57 -23.52
N PHE A 393 20.24 12.94 -24.39
CA PHE A 393 21.28 11.97 -24.07
C PHE A 393 22.66 12.57 -24.39
N GLY A 394 23.73 11.77 -24.21
CA GLY A 394 25.06 12.15 -24.65
C GLY A 394 25.10 12.54 -26.13
N GLN A 395 26.13 13.30 -26.51
CA GLN A 395 26.28 13.84 -27.87
C GLN A 395 25.07 14.69 -28.33
N ASN A 396 24.34 15.30 -27.37
CA ASN A 396 23.14 16.11 -27.61
C ASN A 396 22.02 15.37 -28.37
N LYS A 397 21.98 14.03 -28.29
CA LYS A 397 20.94 13.28 -29.00
C LYS A 397 19.59 13.41 -28.29
N MET A 398 18.58 13.86 -29.02
CA MET A 398 17.23 14.01 -28.50
C MET A 398 16.33 12.80 -28.82
N LEU A 399 15.60 12.34 -27.82
CA LEU A 399 14.43 11.47 -27.95
C LEU A 399 13.16 12.31 -27.84
N ILE A 400 12.39 12.38 -28.91
CA ILE A 400 11.15 13.16 -28.99
C ILE A 400 10.01 12.37 -28.36
N ALA A 401 9.25 13.02 -27.48
CA ALA A 401 8.06 12.44 -26.87
C ALA A 401 6.92 12.29 -27.90
N PRO A 402 6.16 11.18 -27.87
CA PRO A 402 5.03 10.99 -28.77
C PRO A 402 3.90 11.98 -28.45
N MET A 403 3.41 12.67 -29.49
CA MET A 403 2.33 13.65 -29.38
C MET A 403 0.94 13.08 -29.68
N ASN A 404 0.89 11.86 -30.26
CA ASN A 404 -0.32 11.23 -30.77
C ASN A 404 -1.20 10.57 -29.69
N GLY A 405 -0.71 10.50 -28.45
CA GLY A 405 -1.41 9.89 -27.33
C GLY A 405 -1.62 8.37 -27.43
N LYS A 406 -1.02 7.67 -28.40
CA LYS A 406 -1.23 6.22 -28.55
C LYS A 406 -0.40 5.44 -27.53
N PRO A 407 -0.99 4.51 -26.75
CA PRO A 407 -0.24 3.72 -25.76
C PRO A 407 1.01 3.04 -26.32
N GLN A 408 0.92 2.48 -27.53
CA GLN A 408 2.07 1.85 -28.19
C GLN A 408 3.21 2.84 -28.44
N SER A 409 2.92 4.05 -28.92
CA SER A 409 3.95 5.07 -29.14
C SER A 409 4.64 5.49 -27.84
N HIS A 410 3.93 5.51 -26.71
CA HIS A 410 4.55 5.72 -25.41
C HIS A 410 5.44 4.55 -24.99
N LYS A 411 4.98 3.31 -25.20
CA LYS A 411 5.79 2.10 -24.94
C LYS A 411 7.08 2.11 -25.75
N ASP A 412 7.01 2.45 -27.03
CA ASP A 412 8.16 2.58 -27.92
C ASP A 412 9.12 3.67 -27.42
N TYR A 413 8.58 4.83 -27.01
CA TYR A 413 9.38 5.91 -26.41
C TYR A 413 10.12 5.46 -25.14
N TYR A 414 9.52 4.68 -24.26
CA TYR A 414 10.21 4.15 -23.08
C TYR A 414 11.29 3.13 -23.46
N GLN A 415 11.02 2.25 -24.44
CA GLN A 415 12.00 1.29 -24.95
C GLN A 415 13.17 1.95 -25.67
N GLN A 416 12.94 3.11 -26.32
CA GLN A 416 13.98 3.88 -27.00
C GLN A 416 15.02 4.43 -26.01
N ARG A 417 14.66 4.69 -24.75
CA ARG A 417 15.58 5.29 -23.76
C ARG A 417 16.87 4.48 -23.59
N ILE A 418 16.74 3.18 -23.35
CA ILE A 418 17.90 2.31 -23.16
C ILE A 418 18.70 2.14 -24.45
N LYS A 419 18.03 2.16 -25.62
CA LYS A 419 18.70 2.11 -26.93
C LYS A 419 19.55 3.37 -27.17
N LEU A 420 19.01 4.55 -26.85
CA LEU A 420 19.73 5.81 -26.95
C LEU A 420 20.86 5.90 -25.92
N LEU A 421 20.64 5.49 -24.67
CA LEU A 421 21.70 5.45 -23.66
C LEU A 421 22.85 4.52 -24.10
N ASN A 422 22.51 3.33 -24.63
CA ASN A 422 23.50 2.40 -25.18
C ASN A 422 24.27 2.95 -26.38
N LYS A 423 23.66 3.80 -27.20
CA LYS A 423 24.29 4.31 -28.42
C LYS A 423 25.07 5.60 -28.20
N PHE A 424 24.56 6.50 -27.37
CA PHE A 424 25.06 7.88 -27.24
C PHE A 424 25.61 8.19 -25.86
N GLY A 425 25.43 7.30 -24.88
CA GLY A 425 25.89 7.46 -23.51
C GLY A 425 25.06 8.45 -22.69
N CYS A 426 25.53 8.69 -21.47
CA CYS A 426 24.93 9.62 -20.51
C CYS A 426 24.93 11.04 -21.04
N PHE A 427 23.87 11.79 -20.72
CA PHE A 427 23.81 13.24 -20.94
C PHE A 427 24.94 13.98 -20.22
N LYS A 428 25.24 13.59 -18.98
CA LYS A 428 26.35 14.15 -18.20
C LYS A 428 27.10 13.05 -17.46
N VAL A 429 28.43 13.14 -17.52
CA VAL A 429 29.35 12.33 -16.74
C VAL A 429 30.28 13.30 -16.01
N PRO A 430 30.33 13.31 -14.68
CA PRO A 430 31.19 14.23 -13.94
C PRO A 430 32.67 13.91 -14.24
N PRO A 431 33.56 14.91 -14.30
CA PRO A 431 35.00 14.67 -14.48
C PRO A 431 35.59 13.77 -13.38
N THR A 432 35.04 13.86 -12.17
CA THR A 432 35.42 13.12 -10.95
C THR A 432 34.73 11.76 -10.81
N VAL A 433 34.13 11.23 -11.89
CA VAL A 433 33.41 9.96 -11.86
C VAL A 433 34.28 8.82 -11.28
N LEU A 434 33.73 8.05 -10.34
CA LEU A 434 34.39 6.90 -9.73
C LEU A 434 34.69 5.84 -10.80
N ARG A 435 35.92 5.34 -10.86
CA ARG A 435 36.36 4.38 -11.91
C ARG A 435 36.59 2.95 -11.40
N ASN A 436 36.50 2.73 -10.09
CA ASN A 436 36.72 1.43 -9.48
C ASN A 436 35.46 1.02 -8.70
N ILE A 437 35.01 -0.22 -8.89
CA ILE A 437 33.83 -0.77 -8.22
C ILE A 437 34.23 -2.04 -7.49
N TYR A 438 33.92 -2.14 -6.21
CA TYR A 438 34.14 -3.35 -5.44
C TYR A 438 32.90 -4.23 -5.51
N ILE A 439 33.05 -5.51 -5.81
CA ILE A 439 31.95 -6.48 -5.83
C ILE A 439 32.21 -7.46 -4.68
N GLU A 440 31.46 -7.29 -3.59
CA GLU A 440 31.58 -8.10 -2.39
C GLU A 440 30.40 -9.07 -2.30
N VAL A 441 30.69 -10.38 -2.36
CA VAL A 441 29.65 -11.42 -2.26
C VAL A 441 29.95 -12.43 -1.15
N PRO A 442 28.94 -13.06 -0.54
CA PRO A 442 29.18 -14.14 0.41
C PRO A 442 29.91 -15.33 -0.24
N ASN A 443 30.70 -16.05 0.55
CA ASN A 443 31.33 -17.31 0.14
C ASN A 443 30.30 -18.32 -0.41
N SER A 444 29.06 -18.29 0.11
CA SER A 444 27.94 -19.14 -0.32
C SER A 444 27.41 -18.84 -1.73
N ILE A 445 27.85 -17.73 -2.35
CA ILE A 445 27.55 -17.35 -3.75
C ILE A 445 28.70 -17.74 -4.68
N GLY A 446 29.94 -17.56 -4.22
CA GLY A 446 31.15 -17.90 -4.96
C GLY A 446 31.72 -16.78 -5.83
N ILE A 447 33.03 -16.84 -6.08
CA ILE A 447 33.79 -15.79 -6.78
C ILE A 447 33.44 -15.70 -8.28
N GLU A 448 33.06 -16.81 -8.93
CA GLU A 448 32.68 -16.83 -10.35
C GLU A 448 31.46 -15.93 -10.60
N VAL A 449 30.45 -16.01 -9.73
CA VAL A 449 29.26 -15.16 -9.82
C VAL A 449 29.61 -13.69 -9.61
N ALA A 450 30.51 -13.40 -8.66
CA ALA A 450 30.98 -12.03 -8.40
C ALA A 450 31.73 -11.44 -9.60
N GLN A 451 32.59 -12.23 -10.24
CA GLN A 451 33.30 -11.84 -11.45
C GLN A 451 32.33 -11.54 -12.57
N LYS A 452 31.40 -12.46 -12.86
CA LYS A 452 30.42 -12.26 -13.92
C LYS A 452 29.54 -11.03 -13.70
N LEU A 453 29.08 -10.82 -12.46
CA LEU A 453 28.32 -9.65 -12.06
C LEU A 453 29.13 -8.36 -12.28
N GLY A 454 30.39 -8.34 -11.84
CA GLY A 454 31.30 -7.21 -11.99
C GLY A 454 31.60 -6.87 -13.44
N GLU A 455 31.91 -7.88 -14.26
CA GLU A 455 32.19 -7.75 -15.70
C GLU A 455 31.01 -7.11 -16.43
N ASP A 456 29.81 -7.68 -16.27
CA ASP A 456 28.64 -7.25 -17.03
C ASP A 456 28.19 -5.83 -16.60
N ILE A 457 28.26 -5.51 -15.30
CA ILE A 457 27.96 -4.16 -14.80
C ILE A 457 28.98 -3.16 -15.34
N THR A 458 30.29 -3.42 -15.18
CA THR A 458 31.33 -2.46 -15.58
C THR A 458 31.41 -2.27 -17.09
N ALA A 459 31.06 -3.28 -17.88
CA ALA A 459 30.94 -3.16 -19.33
C ALA A 459 29.86 -2.13 -19.71
N LEU A 460 28.67 -2.19 -19.10
CA LEU A 460 27.61 -1.21 -19.33
C LEU A 460 28.01 0.18 -18.85
N LEU A 461 28.56 0.29 -17.64
CA LEU A 461 28.97 1.58 -17.09
C LEU A 461 30.05 2.24 -17.94
N SER A 462 31.04 1.47 -18.41
CA SER A 462 32.10 1.98 -19.29
C SER A 462 31.52 2.49 -20.61
N LYS A 463 30.58 1.73 -21.18
CA LYS A 463 29.88 2.10 -22.41
C LYS A 463 29.05 3.37 -22.24
N TRP A 464 28.28 3.49 -21.17
CA TRP A 464 27.39 4.64 -20.95
C TRP A 464 28.13 5.90 -20.54
N THR A 465 29.22 5.78 -19.78
CA THR A 465 30.02 6.93 -19.35
C THR A 465 31.08 7.35 -20.37
N GLY A 466 31.44 6.48 -21.31
CA GLY A 466 32.58 6.68 -22.19
C GLY A 466 33.93 6.72 -21.46
N LYS A 467 33.98 6.22 -20.22
CA LYS A 467 35.20 6.16 -19.39
C LYS A 467 35.49 4.70 -19.03
N PRO A 468 36.76 4.30 -18.90
CA PRO A 468 37.09 2.95 -18.45
C PRO A 468 36.72 2.79 -16.97
N ILE A 469 35.78 1.89 -16.68
CA ILE A 469 35.39 1.50 -15.32
C ILE A 469 35.89 0.08 -15.06
N LYS A 470 36.56 -0.13 -13.94
CA LYS A 470 37.12 -1.41 -13.51
C LYS A 470 36.39 -1.91 -12.27
N PHE A 471 36.45 -3.21 -12.01
CA PHE A 471 35.97 -3.79 -10.77
C PHE A 471 37.01 -4.68 -10.10
N THR A 472 36.82 -4.88 -8.79
CA THR A 472 37.52 -5.88 -7.99
C THR A 472 36.47 -6.78 -7.36
N ALA A 473 36.44 -8.06 -7.73
CA ALA A 473 35.51 -9.04 -7.16
C ALA A 473 36.16 -9.81 -6.02
N GLN A 474 35.43 -9.96 -4.91
CA GLN A 474 35.90 -10.64 -3.70
C GLN A 474 34.73 -11.38 -3.04
N THR A 475 35.09 -12.41 -2.28
CA THR A 475 34.14 -13.10 -1.41
C THR A 475 34.42 -12.81 0.06
N TYR A 476 33.39 -12.94 0.88
CA TYR A 476 33.50 -12.77 2.32
C TYR A 476 32.81 -13.90 3.08
N GLU A 477 33.32 -14.18 4.28
CA GLU A 477 32.77 -15.17 5.20
C GLU A 477 31.71 -14.57 6.13
N SER A 478 31.93 -13.34 6.60
CA SER A 478 30.97 -12.60 7.42
C SER A 478 30.95 -11.12 7.05
N PHE A 479 29.84 -10.44 7.37
CA PHE A 479 29.67 -9.01 7.12
C PHE A 479 30.75 -8.16 7.79
N ASP A 480 31.10 -8.47 9.04
CA ASP A 480 32.11 -7.71 9.79
C ASP A 480 33.49 -7.80 9.12
N LYS A 481 33.86 -8.97 8.61
CA LYS A 481 35.12 -9.15 7.87
C LYS A 481 35.13 -8.35 6.56
N ALA A 482 34.02 -8.35 5.82
CA ALA A 482 33.88 -7.56 4.60
C ALA A 482 33.97 -6.05 4.89
N ILE A 483 33.26 -5.57 5.92
CA ILE A 483 33.29 -4.17 6.35
C ILE A 483 34.72 -3.78 6.76
N ALA A 484 35.38 -4.57 7.60
CA ALA A 484 36.75 -4.31 8.05
C ALA A 484 37.71 -4.20 6.86
N LYS A 485 37.57 -5.07 5.85
CA LYS A 485 38.38 -5.04 4.63
C LYS A 485 38.16 -3.77 3.81
N LEU A 486 36.91 -3.32 3.65
CA LEU A 486 36.60 -2.07 2.97
C LEU A 486 37.08 -0.86 3.77
N ARG A 487 36.98 -0.87 5.09
CA ARG A 487 37.52 0.19 5.97
C ARG A 487 39.04 0.27 5.90
N ASN A 488 39.74 -0.85 5.75
CA ASN A 488 41.20 -0.83 5.55
C ASN A 488 41.62 -0.16 4.22
N ASN A 489 40.70 0.00 3.27
CA ASN A 489 40.90 0.77 2.03
C ASN A 489 40.42 2.23 2.14
N ILE A 490 40.30 2.79 3.36
CA ILE A 490 39.78 4.15 3.64
C ILE A 490 40.47 5.28 2.88
N ASN A 491 41.73 5.10 2.46
CA ASN A 491 42.46 6.14 1.73
C ASN A 491 41.95 6.35 0.29
N ASN A 492 41.06 5.48 -0.22
CA ASN A 492 40.44 5.65 -1.53
C ASN A 492 38.98 5.12 -1.52
N PRO A 493 38.07 5.74 -0.75
CA PRO A 493 36.70 5.29 -0.64
C PRO A 493 36.02 5.46 -1.99
N SER A 494 35.33 4.40 -2.44
CA SER A 494 34.75 4.35 -3.78
C SER A 494 33.32 3.78 -3.74
N LEU A 495 32.93 3.05 -4.77
CA LEU A 495 31.63 2.39 -4.87
C LEU A 495 31.76 0.89 -4.60
N VAL A 496 30.84 0.33 -3.82
CA VAL A 496 30.75 -1.11 -3.56
C VAL A 496 29.36 -1.63 -3.93
N VAL A 497 29.32 -2.73 -4.67
CA VAL A 497 28.15 -3.60 -4.84
C VAL A 497 28.27 -4.70 -3.78
N PHE A 498 27.43 -4.60 -2.76
CA PHE A 498 27.45 -5.48 -1.61
C PHE A 498 26.25 -6.44 -1.69
N VAL A 499 26.52 -7.75 -1.81
CA VAL A 499 25.49 -8.79 -1.86
C VAL A 499 25.24 -9.31 -0.45
N PHE A 500 23.99 -9.31 0.03
CA PHE A 500 23.64 -9.69 1.40
C PHE A 500 23.00 -11.08 1.44
N GLU A 501 23.40 -11.94 2.39
CA GLU A 501 22.79 -13.27 2.57
C GLU A 501 21.30 -13.20 2.87
N ASN A 502 20.89 -12.31 3.79
CA ASN A 502 19.50 -12.17 4.23
C ASN A 502 19.04 -10.70 4.18
N GLU A 503 17.73 -10.49 4.13
CA GLU A 503 17.10 -9.17 4.30
C GLU A 503 17.03 -8.73 5.77
N GLU A 504 18.14 -8.76 6.50
CA GLU A 504 18.15 -8.33 7.90
C GLU A 504 18.43 -6.82 8.03
N PRO A 505 17.46 -5.99 8.45
CA PRO A 505 17.63 -4.54 8.42
C PRO A 505 18.74 -3.99 9.30
N ALA A 506 19.10 -4.72 10.37
CA ALA A 506 20.19 -4.34 11.27
C ALA A 506 21.55 -4.31 10.55
N ILE A 507 21.78 -5.27 9.66
CA ILE A 507 23.01 -5.36 8.86
C ILE A 507 23.10 -4.15 7.91
N TYR A 508 21.96 -3.66 7.40
CA TYR A 508 21.94 -2.47 6.55
C TYR A 508 22.32 -1.19 7.29
N PHE A 509 21.85 -1.01 8.53
CA PHE A 509 22.26 0.13 9.35
C PHE A 509 23.74 0.06 9.66
N ASN A 510 24.23 -1.13 10.01
CA ASN A 510 25.64 -1.33 10.31
C ASN A 510 26.51 -0.98 9.09
N VAL A 511 26.22 -1.57 7.91
CA VAL A 511 26.97 -1.28 6.67
C VAL A 511 26.90 0.21 6.30
N SER A 512 25.74 0.87 6.43
CA SER A 512 25.60 2.30 6.10
C SER A 512 26.39 3.21 7.05
N TYR A 513 26.42 2.85 8.34
CA TYR A 513 27.13 3.59 9.36
C TYR A 513 28.65 3.40 9.24
N GLU A 514 29.08 2.14 9.17
CA GLU A 514 30.47 1.73 9.11
C GLU A 514 31.16 2.12 7.79
N LEU A 515 30.40 2.15 6.69
CA LEU A 515 30.87 2.55 5.37
C LEU A 515 30.30 3.91 4.93
N SER A 516 30.13 4.85 5.85
CA SER A 516 29.53 6.17 5.59
C SER A 516 30.22 7.01 4.50
N GLN A 517 31.49 6.74 4.19
CA GLN A 517 32.24 7.38 3.10
C GLN A 517 32.15 6.63 1.76
N TRP A 518 31.59 5.42 1.75
CA TRP A 518 31.42 4.60 0.55
C TRP A 518 30.04 4.78 -0.06
N ARG A 519 29.97 4.63 -1.38
CA ARG A 519 28.69 4.56 -2.09
C ARG A 519 28.29 3.10 -2.22
N VAL A 520 27.18 2.70 -1.58
CA VAL A 520 26.82 1.28 -1.45
C VAL A 520 25.59 0.95 -2.32
N LYS A 521 25.79 0.09 -3.33
CA LYS A 521 24.71 -0.60 -4.05
C LYS A 521 24.47 -1.95 -3.39
N ARG A 522 23.20 -2.29 -3.14
CA ARG A 522 22.81 -3.52 -2.45
C ARG A 522 22.09 -4.49 -3.38
N ILE A 523 22.38 -5.78 -3.20
CA ILE A 523 21.72 -6.91 -3.88
C ILE A 523 21.52 -8.01 -2.84
N THR A 524 20.45 -8.80 -2.88
CA THR A 524 20.30 -9.97 -2.00
C THR A 524 20.83 -11.22 -2.68
N SER A 525 21.41 -12.13 -1.89
CA SER A 525 21.96 -13.41 -2.34
C SER A 525 20.91 -14.27 -3.04
N GLU A 526 19.69 -14.29 -2.50
CA GLU A 526 18.55 -14.99 -3.12
C GLU A 526 18.27 -14.47 -4.53
N THR A 527 18.11 -13.15 -4.68
CA THR A 527 17.87 -12.51 -5.98
C THR A 527 18.99 -12.83 -6.97
N LEU A 528 20.26 -12.68 -6.56
CA LEU A 528 21.40 -12.92 -7.42
C LEU A 528 21.49 -14.39 -7.86
N LYS A 529 21.30 -15.33 -6.91
CA LYS A 529 21.28 -16.78 -7.19
C LYS A 529 20.19 -17.14 -8.19
N ASP A 530 18.98 -16.62 -8.01
CA ASP A 530 17.87 -16.93 -8.88
C ASP A 530 18.10 -16.47 -10.33
N PHE A 531 18.57 -15.23 -10.54
CA PHE A 531 18.88 -14.73 -11.88
C PHE A 531 20.07 -15.46 -12.50
N TYR A 532 21.11 -15.75 -11.72
CA TYR A 532 22.30 -16.44 -12.23
C TYR A 532 22.01 -17.92 -12.58
N ARG A 533 21.20 -18.61 -11.77
CA ARG A 533 20.76 -19.99 -12.07
C ARG A 533 20.00 -20.03 -13.39
N GLN A 534 19.00 -19.17 -13.56
CA GLN A 534 18.22 -19.09 -14.80
C GLN A 534 19.10 -18.75 -16.02
N PHE A 535 20.11 -17.89 -15.83
CA PHE A 535 21.10 -17.58 -16.85
C PHE A 535 21.92 -18.80 -17.27
N LYS A 536 22.47 -19.55 -16.32
CA LYS A 536 23.24 -20.78 -16.58
C LYS A 536 22.40 -21.85 -17.25
N GLU A 537 21.18 -22.10 -16.76
CA GLU A 537 20.23 -23.05 -17.37
C GLU A 537 19.92 -22.68 -18.83
N ALA A 538 19.79 -21.38 -19.12
CA ALA A 538 19.49 -20.88 -20.45
C ALA A 538 20.69 -20.88 -21.43
N GLN A 539 21.92 -21.15 -20.96
CA GLN A 539 23.11 -21.30 -21.81
C GLN A 539 23.27 -22.72 -22.36
N VAL A 540 22.53 -23.70 -21.82
CA VAL A 540 22.57 -25.08 -22.32
C VAL A 540 21.89 -25.13 -23.69
N PRO A 541 22.57 -25.58 -24.75
CA PRO A 541 22.03 -25.56 -26.11
C PRO A 541 20.92 -26.61 -26.27
N PHE A 542 19.67 -26.22 -26.09
CA PHE A 542 18.53 -26.92 -26.71
C PHE A 542 18.22 -26.27 -28.06
N GLN A 543 17.93 -27.11 -29.07
CA GLN A 543 17.65 -26.72 -30.46
C GLN A 543 16.66 -25.54 -30.53
N LEU A 544 17.19 -24.33 -30.72
CA LEU A 544 16.40 -23.10 -30.80
C LEU A 544 16.15 -22.76 -32.27
N ASN A 545 15.03 -23.25 -32.78
CA ASN A 545 14.35 -22.62 -33.92
C ASN A 545 13.66 -21.35 -33.42
N ASP A 546 14.41 -20.27 -33.13
CA ASP A 546 13.90 -18.91 -33.32
C ASP A 546 14.94 -17.81 -32.98
N ARG A 547 14.81 -16.68 -33.67
CA ARG A 547 15.70 -15.49 -33.60
C ARG A 547 15.66 -14.72 -32.25
N GLN A 548 15.18 -15.31 -31.16
CA GLN A 548 15.05 -14.65 -29.86
C GLN A 548 15.98 -15.25 -28.79
N LEU A 549 16.63 -14.38 -28.01
CA LEU A 549 17.44 -14.78 -26.86
C LEU A 549 16.58 -15.59 -25.85
N PRO A 550 17.13 -16.70 -25.31
CA PRO A 550 16.54 -17.44 -24.20
C PRO A 550 16.10 -16.53 -23.04
N LYS A 551 14.98 -16.86 -22.40
CA LYS A 551 14.39 -16.04 -21.32
C LYS A 551 15.40 -15.75 -20.20
N GLY A 552 16.13 -16.75 -19.70
CA GLY A 552 17.12 -16.56 -18.64
C GLY A 552 18.24 -15.59 -18.99
N ILE A 553 18.66 -15.53 -20.26
CA ILE A 553 19.66 -14.55 -20.73
C ILE A 553 19.08 -13.13 -20.73
N ARG A 554 17.84 -12.96 -21.20
CA ARG A 554 17.14 -11.66 -21.19
C ARG A 554 16.90 -11.16 -19.76
N ASP A 555 16.52 -12.06 -18.86
CA ASP A 555 16.26 -11.74 -17.46
C ASP A 555 17.55 -11.32 -16.73
N TRP A 556 18.67 -12.02 -16.98
CA TRP A 556 20.00 -11.61 -16.50
C TRP A 556 20.41 -10.23 -17.05
N GLN A 557 20.29 -10.00 -18.35
CA GLN A 557 20.61 -8.69 -18.95
C GLN A 557 19.78 -7.56 -18.33
N SER A 558 18.47 -7.78 -18.12
CA SER A 558 17.61 -6.78 -17.47
C SER A 558 18.00 -6.56 -16.00
N PHE A 559 18.39 -7.62 -15.28
CA PHE A 559 18.90 -7.52 -13.92
C PHE A 559 20.20 -6.68 -13.87
N ILE A 560 21.15 -6.93 -14.76
CA ILE A 560 22.39 -6.16 -14.87
C ILE A 560 22.10 -4.69 -15.24
N GLU A 561 21.28 -4.44 -16.25
CA GLU A 561 20.93 -3.07 -16.69
C GLU A 561 20.35 -2.23 -15.55
N LYS A 562 19.43 -2.80 -14.76
CA LYS A 562 18.84 -2.11 -13.61
C LYS A 562 19.87 -1.79 -12.53
N ASN A 563 20.74 -2.74 -12.19
CA ASN A 563 21.80 -2.50 -11.22
C ASN A 563 22.82 -1.47 -11.73
N ALA A 564 23.18 -1.50 -13.01
CA ALA A 564 24.07 -0.52 -13.61
C ALA A 564 23.46 0.90 -13.63
N LEU A 565 22.15 1.04 -13.87
CA LEU A 565 21.46 2.34 -13.79
C LEU A 565 21.48 2.91 -12.36
N ASP A 566 21.24 2.07 -11.34
CA ASP A 566 21.36 2.49 -9.94
C ASP A 566 22.79 2.95 -9.61
N ILE A 567 23.79 2.22 -10.12
CA ILE A 567 25.20 2.55 -9.93
C ILE A 567 25.58 3.84 -10.65
N LEU A 568 25.06 4.11 -11.86
CA LEU A 568 25.26 5.38 -12.54
C LEU A 568 24.80 6.57 -11.68
N GLN A 569 23.65 6.44 -11.01
CA GLN A 569 23.16 7.47 -10.10
C GLN A 569 24.10 7.63 -8.90
N LEU A 570 24.58 6.53 -8.33
CA LEU A 570 25.63 6.55 -7.30
C LEU A 570 26.97 7.06 -7.83
N MET A 571 27.16 7.25 -9.13
CA MET A 571 28.37 7.86 -9.70
C MET A 571 28.15 9.33 -10.09
N ASP A 572 27.01 9.92 -9.68
CA ASP A 572 26.54 11.26 -10.06
C ASP A 572 26.41 11.47 -11.58
N CYS A 573 26.29 10.38 -12.34
CA CYS A 573 26.03 10.44 -13.77
C CYS A 573 24.55 10.72 -14.03
N ILE A 574 24.28 11.40 -15.15
CA ILE A 574 22.92 11.69 -15.60
C ILE A 574 22.68 10.91 -16.90
N PRO A 575 21.88 9.84 -16.89
CA PRO A 575 21.58 9.06 -18.08
C PRO A 575 20.95 9.90 -19.19
N TRP A 576 19.97 10.74 -18.83
CA TRP A 576 19.33 11.70 -19.74
C TRP A 576 18.75 12.92 -18.99
N GLY A 577 18.76 14.09 -19.64
CA GLY A 577 18.14 15.32 -19.17
C GLY A 577 16.78 15.59 -19.82
N ILE A 578 15.99 16.52 -19.28
CA ILE A 578 14.74 16.99 -19.91
C ILE A 578 15.07 18.08 -20.92
N ALA A 579 14.69 17.89 -22.19
CA ALA A 579 15.01 18.84 -23.27
C ALA A 579 14.07 20.05 -23.34
N ASN A 580 12.87 19.94 -22.75
CA ASN A 580 11.88 21.00 -22.81
C ASN A 580 12.22 22.11 -21.81
N THR A 581 11.97 23.36 -22.20
CA THR A 581 12.06 24.53 -21.31
C THR A 581 11.27 24.29 -20.03
N GLN A 582 11.95 24.35 -18.90
CA GLN A 582 11.34 24.24 -17.58
C GLN A 582 10.97 25.63 -17.08
N GLN A 583 9.80 25.76 -16.43
CA GLN A 583 9.42 27.00 -15.73
C GLN A 583 10.20 27.21 -14.42
N TYR A 584 10.83 26.15 -13.92
CA TYR A 584 11.58 26.14 -12.67
C TYR A 584 13.00 25.62 -12.93
N GLN A 585 14.00 26.33 -12.41
CA GLN A 585 15.41 25.96 -12.51
C GLN A 585 15.85 24.99 -11.39
N ALA A 586 15.02 24.82 -10.36
CA ALA A 586 15.27 23.91 -9.25
C ALA A 586 13.97 23.31 -8.71
N GLN A 587 14.06 22.09 -8.16
CA GLN A 587 12.98 21.37 -7.49
C GLN A 587 13.51 20.81 -6.16
N LEU A 588 12.79 21.09 -5.08
CA LEU A 588 13.07 20.56 -3.75
C LEU A 588 12.03 19.50 -3.40
N ALA A 589 12.47 18.27 -3.22
CA ALA A 589 11.65 17.20 -2.68
C ALA A 589 11.98 16.98 -1.20
N ILE A 590 10.94 16.93 -0.37
CA ILE A 590 11.04 16.66 1.06
C ILE A 590 10.24 15.41 1.34
N ASP A 591 10.89 14.41 1.92
CA ASP A 591 10.22 13.21 2.41
C ASP A 591 10.47 13.07 3.91
N VAL A 592 9.46 12.61 4.65
CA VAL A 592 9.57 12.37 6.09
C VAL A 592 9.27 10.91 6.32
N GLY A 593 10.26 10.19 6.84
CA GLY A 593 10.13 8.80 7.21
C GLY A 593 8.95 8.62 8.16
N TRP A 594 8.27 7.49 8.02
CA TRP A 594 7.02 7.21 8.71
C TRP A 594 7.14 7.16 10.24
N ASP A 595 8.27 6.68 10.78
CA ASP A 595 8.60 6.74 12.21
C ASP A 595 8.73 8.18 12.72
N LYS A 596 8.71 9.15 11.80
CA LYS A 596 8.94 10.58 12.00
C LYS A 596 10.30 10.88 12.62
N GLN A 597 11.18 9.90 12.75
CA GLN A 597 12.54 10.04 13.24
C GLN A 597 13.50 10.41 12.12
N ASN A 598 13.20 10.07 10.86
CA ASN A 598 14.07 10.38 9.73
C ASN A 598 13.37 11.32 8.74
N PHE A 599 14.14 12.15 8.05
CA PHE A 599 13.67 12.90 6.89
C PHE A 599 14.74 12.95 5.80
N ALA A 600 14.30 13.02 4.55
CA ALA A 600 15.15 13.17 3.39
C ALA A 600 14.86 14.51 2.70
N LEU A 601 15.91 15.19 2.26
CA LEU A 601 15.86 16.41 1.47
C LEU A 601 16.60 16.17 0.17
N SER A 602 15.92 16.31 -0.97
CA SER A 602 16.53 16.19 -2.29
C SER A 602 16.37 17.49 -3.07
N LEU A 603 17.48 18.11 -3.47
CA LEU A 603 17.49 19.28 -4.34
C LEU A 603 17.96 18.85 -5.73
N LEU A 604 17.09 19.03 -6.71
CA LEU A 604 17.40 18.93 -8.12
C LEU A 604 17.55 20.33 -8.68
N THR A 605 18.71 20.67 -9.24
CA THR A 605 18.88 21.85 -10.09
C THR A 605 19.02 21.41 -11.54
N ASN A 606 18.42 22.17 -12.45
CA ASN A 606 18.46 21.93 -13.88
C ASN A 606 18.50 23.30 -14.58
N ILE A 607 19.68 23.91 -14.59
CA ILE A 607 19.91 25.19 -15.25
C ILE A 607 20.36 24.91 -16.67
N PHE A 608 19.51 25.33 -17.62
CA PHE A 608 19.87 25.40 -19.03
C PHE A 608 20.25 26.84 -19.35
N ASP A 609 21.54 27.15 -19.29
CA ASP A 609 22.08 28.35 -19.94
C ASP A 609 22.92 27.94 -21.15
N LYS A 610 23.01 28.81 -22.18
CA LYS A 610 23.78 28.58 -23.41
C LYS A 610 25.27 28.32 -23.15
N HIS A 611 25.75 28.66 -21.96
CA HIS A 611 27.16 28.54 -21.57
C HIS A 611 27.40 27.59 -20.38
N ASP A 612 26.36 27.16 -19.65
CA ASP A 612 26.50 26.25 -18.52
C ASP A 612 25.28 25.32 -18.39
N LEU A 613 25.55 24.01 -18.39
CA LEU A 613 24.57 22.95 -18.17
C LEU A 613 24.78 22.39 -16.76
N SER A 614 24.26 23.09 -15.76
CA SER A 614 24.28 22.61 -14.39
C SER A 614 23.00 21.84 -14.07
N PHE A 615 23.07 20.53 -14.33
CA PHE A 615 22.20 19.57 -13.65
C PHE A 615 22.95 19.00 -12.44
N GLN A 616 22.32 19.09 -11.26
CA GLN A 616 22.82 18.54 -10.00
C GLN A 616 21.65 17.95 -9.21
N LEU A 617 21.85 16.76 -8.64
CA LEU A 617 20.92 16.15 -7.70
C LEU A 617 21.66 15.89 -6.39
N ASN A 618 21.25 16.56 -5.31
CA ASN A 618 21.81 16.33 -3.99
C ASN A 618 20.73 15.80 -3.06
N THR A 619 21.00 14.69 -2.37
CA THR A 619 20.09 14.10 -1.38
C THR A 619 20.78 14.02 -0.02
N VAL A 620 20.08 14.44 1.03
CA VAL A 620 20.53 14.36 2.43
C VAL A 620 19.47 13.63 3.23
N VAL A 621 19.86 12.62 4.02
CA VAL A 621 18.97 11.89 4.93
C VAL A 621 19.47 12.10 6.36
N GLU A 622 18.60 12.58 7.24
CA GLU A 622 18.97 13.00 8.59
C GLU A 622 17.99 12.45 9.62
N ARG A 623 18.50 12.15 10.82
CA ARG A 623 17.69 11.77 11.98
C ARG A 623 17.28 13.04 12.75
N LYS A 624 16.01 13.14 13.15
CA LYS A 624 15.51 14.20 14.04
C LYS A 624 16.13 14.02 15.41
N LEU A 625 16.79 15.08 15.89
CA LEU A 625 17.48 15.11 17.18
C LEU A 625 16.52 15.14 18.38
N ASP A 626 15.25 15.50 18.19
CA ASP A 626 14.25 15.57 19.25
C ASP A 626 12.95 14.85 18.82
N THR A 627 12.64 13.74 19.50
CA THR A 627 11.43 12.93 19.28
C THR A 627 10.21 13.46 20.04
N LYS A 628 10.39 14.40 20.99
CA LYS A 628 9.35 14.85 21.93
C LYS A 628 8.91 16.30 21.72
N ARG A 629 9.76 17.21 21.22
CA ARG A 629 9.33 18.60 20.94
C ARG A 629 8.96 18.82 19.49
N LYS A 630 7.83 19.53 19.28
CA LYS A 630 7.44 20.22 18.04
C LYS A 630 8.43 21.37 17.74
N LEU A 631 9.73 21.12 17.74
CA LEU A 631 10.68 22.09 17.19
C LEU A 631 10.36 22.18 15.71
N SER A 632 9.74 23.30 15.34
CA SER A 632 9.08 23.47 14.06
C SER A 632 10.07 23.12 12.95
N THR A 633 9.70 22.14 12.14
CA THR A 633 10.38 21.72 10.92
C THR A 633 10.84 22.93 10.08
N LYS A 634 10.11 24.05 10.16
CA LYS A 634 10.47 25.38 9.63
C LYS A 634 11.85 25.91 10.04
N LEU A 635 12.22 25.86 11.32
CA LEU A 635 13.47 26.48 11.83
C LEU A 635 14.71 25.69 11.37
N PHE A 636 14.62 24.35 11.34
CA PHE A 636 15.70 23.50 10.87
C PHE A 636 15.92 23.63 9.34
N PHE A 637 14.82 23.73 8.57
CA PHE A 637 14.89 23.97 7.13
C PHE A 637 15.53 25.32 6.77
N ALA A 638 15.22 26.39 7.52
CA ALA A 638 15.80 27.71 7.30
C ALA A 638 17.33 27.75 7.55
N ILE A 639 17.82 27.05 8.57
CA ILE A 639 19.25 27.00 8.93
C ILE A 639 20.06 26.17 7.91
N LYS A 640 19.51 25.05 7.41
CA LYS A 640 20.23 24.22 6.43
C LYS A 640 20.17 24.80 5.02
N LEU A 641 19.06 25.40 4.58
CA LEU A 641 18.99 26.09 3.28
C LEU A 641 19.93 27.30 3.21
N SER A 642 20.09 28.06 4.30
CA SER A 642 21.05 29.18 4.34
C SER A 642 22.51 28.71 4.29
N ASN A 643 22.84 27.58 4.94
CA ASN A 643 24.16 26.98 4.84
C ASN A 643 24.42 26.26 3.49
N TYR A 644 23.36 25.79 2.82
CA TYR A 644 23.46 25.18 1.49
C TYR A 644 23.65 26.23 0.38
N SER A 645 22.97 27.38 0.50
CA SER A 645 23.18 28.55 -0.35
C SER A 645 24.61 29.07 -0.25
N LYS A 646 25.21 29.08 0.95
CA LYS A 646 26.57 29.58 1.18
C LYS A 646 27.69 28.65 0.70
N ARG A 647 27.40 27.38 0.36
CA ARG A 647 28.40 26.41 -0.13
C ARG A 647 28.38 26.24 -1.65
N ASN A 648 27.34 26.72 -2.32
CA ASN A 648 27.14 26.57 -3.78
C ASN A 648 27.05 27.93 -4.51
N THR A 649 27.27 29.04 -3.80
CA THR A 649 27.80 30.30 -4.34
C THR A 649 29.30 30.32 -4.04
#